data_AF-A0A0H1BIL7-F1
#
_entry.id   AF-A0A0H1BIL7-F1
#
_cell.length_a   1.000
_cell.length_b   1.000
_cell.length_c   1.000
_cell.angle_alpha   90.00
_cell.angle_beta   90.00
_cell.angle_gamma   90.00
#
_symmetry.space_group_name_H-M   'P 1'
#
loop_
_entity.id
_entity.type
_entity.pdbx_description
1 polymer ?
#
loop_
_entity_poly.entity_id
_entity_poly.type
_entity_poly.pdbx_seq_one_letter_code
_entity_poly.pdbx_strand_id
1 'polypeptide(L)'
;MGTERSLATLLRSLQTVSGNQDAFGLLPSSTGLLSLLSNPLNVTLLSSQLLHSPALWSGEFDLETCRRILSVFNTAAISVVHNESQQQGPPSPNIQRRGLEREEWVKAVVQGADDKSPRWRHSILLGGILLGMEGQDRQSLPSNLRKKLESGLVTALQLSLGELDSYPRVARDCIALVLNYTFELLADAERNRLDYNILLPLLVDTVFFSQAGFESGYFLGAIDRDIRETPSKKFEWQAQSPTCLHIRAITAKPLISSLGPLSRLIAHAIDNCQVQGLVVQAVDSLLDFTRTLMVQWRQNKLSEVDISEEAEFLDETSLQTTIPILWRLLKTSLFSIVILLRAALGRVLNDRVLAADNCAPLLARKSLHILRNLCFVSARIGQNASSQYTFVNLTAIDILSQYPVASQEFLENIRPAATGRIPDYPIDRCLDLFFLNTAEHFALVLSPAVNEDLLIAAALPYLAAGGNNNLLEIFEAAHSVVLSVLAAPKSADMAAKHLPFYVDTLSTVFPQNLSARQFRLAFKTVLQITAPPSPLANTQPLLPSILLELLYNRALHAPTTPLTPPVASTSASVDLNAISNSTPPLSEQAVLAMTMLDCLCFLRLETLEEWLPLVAHLVNIIPDKAMRQQCQERFWDALSSGEMDVDRANFCVTWWSTMGGREMVLFGSEEDLKIPYMSGAIGAVVEPQSKL
;
A
#
# COMPACT_ATOMS: atom_id res chain seq x y z
N MET A 1 -18.21 -45.58 -35.55
CA MET A 1 -19.61 -45.45 -36.01
C MET A 1 -20.31 -44.21 -35.46
N GLY A 2 -20.71 -44.14 -34.18
CA GLY A 2 -21.47 -42.98 -33.63
C GLY A 2 -20.66 -41.68 -33.55
N THR A 3 -19.42 -41.76 -33.05
CA THR A 3 -18.49 -40.63 -32.88
C THR A 3 -17.96 -40.04 -34.19
N GLU A 4 -17.89 -40.83 -35.26
CA GLU A 4 -17.45 -40.38 -36.59
C GLU A 4 -18.55 -39.62 -37.32
N ARG A 5 -19.81 -40.03 -37.18
CA ARG A 5 -20.97 -39.30 -37.72
C ARG A 5 -21.17 -37.97 -37.00
N SER A 6 -20.96 -37.92 -35.68
CA SER A 6 -21.00 -36.66 -34.93
C SER A 6 -19.83 -35.74 -35.30
N LEU A 7 -18.62 -36.27 -35.52
CA LEU A 7 -17.49 -35.49 -36.03
C LEU A 7 -17.77 -34.90 -37.41
N ALA A 8 -18.25 -35.69 -38.37
CA ALA A 8 -18.57 -35.19 -39.71
C ALA A 8 -19.65 -34.10 -39.69
N THR A 9 -20.62 -34.21 -38.77
CA THR A 9 -21.67 -33.20 -38.57
C THR A 9 -21.10 -31.93 -37.97
N LEU A 10 -20.25 -32.05 -36.94
CA LEU A 10 -19.58 -30.92 -36.29
C LEU A 10 -18.66 -30.16 -37.26
N LEU A 11 -17.86 -30.88 -38.04
CA LEU A 11 -16.96 -30.29 -39.03
C LEU A 11 -17.73 -29.52 -40.09
N ARG A 12 -18.85 -30.08 -40.56
CA ARG A 12 -19.73 -29.37 -41.49
C ARG A 12 -20.30 -28.11 -40.85
N SER A 13 -20.79 -28.17 -39.60
CA SER A 13 -21.31 -26.98 -38.92
C SER A 13 -20.24 -25.90 -38.69
N LEU A 14 -18.99 -26.29 -38.36
CA LEU A 14 -17.87 -25.35 -38.22
C LEU A 14 -17.49 -24.68 -39.55
N GLN A 15 -17.91 -25.24 -40.68
CA GLN A 15 -17.65 -24.67 -42.01
C GLN A 15 -18.83 -23.87 -42.57
N THR A 16 -20.06 -24.16 -42.14
CA THR A 16 -21.29 -23.60 -42.75
C THR A 16 -22.02 -22.57 -41.90
N VAL A 17 -21.76 -22.49 -40.58
CA VAL A 17 -22.50 -21.57 -39.68
C VAL A 17 -22.11 -20.12 -39.96
N SER A 18 -23.12 -19.28 -40.23
CA SER A 18 -22.99 -17.87 -40.60
C SER A 18 -23.28 -16.91 -39.43
N GLY A 19 -22.74 -17.19 -38.24
CA GLY A 19 -22.84 -16.31 -37.06
C GLY A 19 -22.05 -16.80 -35.84
N ASN A 20 -21.38 -15.87 -35.14
CA ASN A 20 -20.46 -16.19 -34.03
C ASN A 20 -21.16 -16.84 -32.81
N GLN A 21 -22.38 -16.43 -32.46
CA GLN A 21 -23.10 -16.97 -31.30
C GLN A 21 -23.50 -18.45 -31.48
N ASP A 22 -23.96 -18.83 -32.68
CA ASP A 22 -24.29 -20.21 -33.01
C ASP A 22 -23.05 -21.10 -33.07
N ALA A 23 -21.91 -20.54 -33.52
CA ALA A 23 -20.63 -21.24 -33.54
C ALA A 23 -20.09 -21.56 -32.13
N PHE A 24 -20.33 -20.69 -31.13
CA PHE A 24 -19.93 -20.98 -29.75
C PHE A 24 -20.71 -22.11 -29.09
N GLY A 25 -21.97 -22.33 -29.51
CA GLY A 25 -22.75 -23.50 -29.10
C GLY A 25 -22.12 -24.84 -29.49
N LEU A 26 -21.19 -24.84 -30.46
CA LEU A 26 -20.48 -26.03 -30.93
C LEU A 26 -19.25 -26.39 -30.09
N LEU A 27 -18.77 -25.48 -29.23
CA LEU A 27 -17.55 -25.70 -28.42
C LEU A 27 -17.70 -26.83 -27.39
N PRO A 28 -18.81 -26.98 -26.64
CA PRO A 28 -18.98 -28.11 -25.71
C PRO A 28 -18.95 -29.47 -26.43
N SER A 29 -19.56 -29.55 -27.61
CA SER A 29 -19.51 -30.75 -28.46
C SER A 29 -18.10 -31.04 -28.96
N SER A 30 -17.35 -29.99 -29.30
CA SER A 30 -15.93 -30.09 -29.70
C SER A 30 -15.06 -30.63 -28.54
N THR A 31 -15.24 -30.13 -27.32
CA THR A 31 -14.55 -30.62 -26.12
C THR A 31 -14.84 -32.10 -25.85
N GLY A 32 -16.13 -32.48 -25.92
CA GLY A 32 -16.55 -33.87 -25.73
C GLY A 32 -15.94 -34.80 -26.78
N LEU A 33 -15.93 -34.40 -28.05
CA LEU A 33 -15.32 -35.21 -29.11
C LEU A 33 -13.79 -35.28 -29.00
N LEU A 34 -13.12 -34.17 -28.70
CA LEU A 34 -11.66 -34.15 -28.51
C LEU A 34 -11.21 -35.19 -27.46
N SER A 35 -11.96 -35.36 -26.37
CA SER A 35 -11.62 -36.31 -25.30
C SER A 35 -12.01 -37.77 -25.56
N LEU A 36 -12.91 -38.04 -26.51
CA LEU A 36 -13.47 -39.38 -26.77
C LEU A 36 -12.99 -40.02 -28.08
N LEU A 37 -12.47 -39.23 -29.01
CA LEU A 37 -11.98 -39.73 -30.30
C LEU A 37 -10.79 -40.68 -30.09
N SER A 38 -10.83 -41.82 -30.78
CA SER A 38 -9.83 -42.90 -30.69
C SER A 38 -8.88 -42.96 -31.90
N ASN A 39 -9.06 -42.09 -32.90
CA ASN A 39 -8.20 -42.01 -34.09
C ASN A 39 -7.41 -40.69 -34.05
N PRO A 40 -6.06 -40.72 -34.05
CA PRO A 40 -5.24 -39.53 -33.94
C PRO A 40 -5.48 -38.54 -35.09
N LEU A 41 -5.72 -39.02 -36.32
CA LEU A 41 -5.99 -38.14 -37.47
C LEU A 41 -7.27 -37.32 -37.29
N ASN A 42 -8.29 -37.91 -36.66
CA ASN A 42 -9.55 -37.20 -36.38
C ASN A 42 -9.35 -36.12 -35.31
N VAL A 43 -8.49 -36.37 -34.31
CA VAL A 43 -8.13 -35.40 -33.29
C VAL A 43 -7.33 -34.24 -33.90
N THR A 44 -6.36 -34.55 -34.77
CA THR A 44 -5.58 -33.55 -35.52
C THR A 44 -6.49 -32.68 -36.40
N LEU A 45 -7.41 -33.31 -37.14
CA LEU A 45 -8.36 -32.60 -38.00
C LEU A 45 -9.25 -31.66 -37.20
N LEU A 46 -9.84 -32.13 -36.10
CA LEU A 46 -10.69 -31.31 -35.24
C LEU A 46 -9.89 -30.15 -34.62
N SER A 47 -8.67 -30.40 -34.18
CA SER A 47 -7.79 -29.38 -33.60
C SER A 47 -7.44 -28.28 -34.61
N SER A 48 -7.05 -28.64 -35.85
CA SER A 48 -6.80 -27.69 -36.94
C SER A 48 -8.06 -26.88 -37.30
N GLN A 49 -9.22 -27.53 -37.34
CA GLN A 49 -10.48 -26.84 -37.64
C GLN A 49 -10.88 -25.85 -36.54
N LEU A 50 -10.63 -26.14 -35.26
CA LEU A 50 -10.85 -25.16 -34.17
C LEU A 50 -9.96 -23.91 -34.30
N LEU A 51 -8.74 -24.05 -34.86
CA LEU A 51 -7.81 -22.92 -35.04
C LEU A 51 -8.01 -22.15 -36.35
N HIS A 52 -8.61 -22.76 -37.36
CA HIS A 52 -8.77 -22.16 -38.70
C HIS A 52 -10.22 -21.88 -39.11
N SER A 53 -11.21 -22.53 -38.49
CA SER A 53 -12.62 -22.45 -38.91
C SER A 53 -13.10 -21.00 -39.08
N PRO A 54 -13.65 -20.64 -40.25
CA PRO A 54 -14.26 -19.34 -40.46
C PRO A 54 -15.36 -19.07 -39.43
N ALA A 55 -16.22 -20.04 -39.10
CA ALA A 55 -17.31 -19.82 -38.15
C ALA A 55 -16.87 -19.29 -36.76
N LEU A 56 -15.63 -19.59 -36.34
CA LEU A 56 -15.07 -19.11 -35.06
C LEU A 56 -14.25 -17.82 -35.20
N TRP A 57 -13.69 -17.58 -36.38
CA TRP A 57 -12.67 -16.54 -36.60
C TRP A 57 -13.04 -15.50 -37.66
N SER A 58 -14.17 -15.68 -38.36
CA SER A 58 -14.71 -14.74 -39.36
C SER A 58 -15.70 -13.80 -38.68
N GLY A 59 -15.33 -12.53 -38.57
CA GLY A 59 -16.14 -11.48 -37.94
C GLY A 59 -15.43 -10.81 -36.77
N GLU A 60 -16.18 -10.06 -35.96
CA GLU A 60 -15.69 -9.47 -34.71
C GLU A 60 -15.59 -10.55 -33.63
N PHE A 61 -14.37 -10.94 -33.27
CA PHE A 61 -14.09 -11.83 -32.14
C PHE A 61 -13.36 -11.06 -31.04
N ASP A 62 -13.60 -11.44 -29.79
CA ASP A 62 -13.08 -10.79 -28.60
C ASP A 62 -12.14 -11.70 -27.80
N LEU A 63 -11.61 -11.18 -26.70
CA LEU A 63 -10.72 -11.97 -25.84
C LEU A 63 -11.46 -13.15 -25.16
N GLU A 64 -12.77 -13.02 -24.93
CA GLU A 64 -13.59 -14.10 -24.36
C GLU A 64 -13.69 -15.28 -25.33
N THR A 65 -13.73 -15.02 -26.64
CA THR A 65 -13.61 -16.06 -27.68
C THR A 65 -12.31 -16.84 -27.55
N CYS A 66 -11.18 -16.13 -27.43
CA CYS A 66 -9.87 -16.76 -27.23
C CYS A 66 -9.84 -17.60 -25.94
N ARG A 67 -10.42 -17.08 -24.84
CA ARG A 67 -10.53 -17.80 -23.56
C ARG A 67 -11.39 -19.05 -23.67
N ARG A 68 -12.50 -19.01 -24.39
CA ARG A 68 -13.39 -20.18 -24.60
C ARG A 68 -12.68 -21.27 -25.38
N ILE A 69 -11.97 -20.92 -26.45
CA ILE A 69 -11.20 -21.89 -27.26
C ILE A 69 -10.05 -22.47 -26.44
N LEU A 70 -9.34 -21.65 -25.65
CA LEU A 70 -8.35 -22.13 -24.67
C LEU A 70 -8.97 -23.14 -23.70
N SER A 71 -10.18 -22.85 -23.20
CA SER A 71 -10.92 -23.73 -22.30
C SER A 71 -11.30 -25.06 -22.95
N VAL A 72 -11.60 -25.09 -24.26
CA VAL A 72 -11.89 -26.35 -24.97
C VAL A 72 -10.71 -27.30 -24.86
N PHE A 73 -9.49 -26.83 -25.17
CA PHE A 73 -8.28 -27.65 -25.08
C PHE A 73 -7.93 -28.02 -23.63
N ASN A 74 -8.09 -27.08 -22.70
CA ASN A 74 -7.87 -27.30 -21.26
C ASN A 74 -8.81 -28.38 -20.70
N THR A 75 -10.12 -28.24 -20.90
CA THR A 75 -11.12 -29.19 -20.40
C THR A 75 -11.00 -30.56 -21.08
N ALA A 76 -10.68 -30.60 -22.38
CA ALA A 76 -10.42 -31.85 -23.08
C ALA A 76 -9.18 -32.57 -22.50
N ALA A 77 -8.10 -31.85 -22.23
CA ALA A 77 -6.89 -32.39 -21.60
C ALA A 77 -7.19 -32.96 -20.20
N ILE A 78 -7.92 -32.22 -19.35
CA ILE A 78 -8.35 -32.71 -18.02
C ILE A 78 -9.17 -33.99 -18.14
N SER A 79 -10.07 -34.05 -19.12
CA SER A 79 -10.94 -35.22 -19.34
C SER A 79 -10.14 -36.45 -19.76
N VAL A 80 -9.11 -36.29 -20.61
CA VAL A 80 -8.21 -37.38 -21.02
C VAL A 80 -7.45 -37.93 -19.81
N VAL A 81 -6.88 -37.05 -18.97
CA VAL A 81 -6.18 -37.46 -17.73
C VAL A 81 -7.13 -38.21 -16.79
N HIS A 82 -8.36 -37.72 -16.63
CA HIS A 82 -9.34 -38.33 -15.75
C HIS A 82 -9.78 -39.71 -16.24
N ASN A 83 -10.08 -39.83 -17.54
CA ASN A 83 -10.50 -41.10 -18.16
C ASN A 83 -9.43 -42.18 -18.03
N GLU A 84 -8.16 -41.82 -18.12
CA GLU A 84 -7.04 -42.74 -17.95
C GLU A 84 -6.85 -43.16 -16.48
N SER A 85 -7.01 -42.23 -15.54
CA SER A 85 -6.89 -42.53 -14.10
C SER A 85 -8.00 -43.47 -13.58
N GLN A 86 -9.23 -43.35 -14.07
CA GLN A 86 -10.35 -44.23 -13.70
C GLN A 86 -10.18 -45.66 -14.25
N GLN A 87 -9.34 -45.85 -15.27
CA GLN A 87 -9.08 -47.15 -15.90
C GLN A 87 -8.05 -48.01 -15.15
N GLN A 88 -7.39 -47.48 -14.11
CA GLN A 88 -6.41 -48.22 -13.29
C GLN A 88 -7.05 -49.07 -12.16
N GLY A 89 -8.38 -49.15 -12.07
CA GLY A 89 -9.10 -50.08 -11.17
C GLY A 89 -9.07 -51.55 -11.66
N PRO A 90 -9.53 -52.53 -10.85
CA PRO A 90 -9.48 -53.94 -11.22
C PRO A 90 -10.22 -54.18 -12.56
N PRO A 91 -9.65 -55.01 -13.46
CA PRO A 91 -10.13 -55.13 -14.83
C PRO A 91 -11.52 -55.77 -14.84
N SER A 92 -12.54 -54.98 -15.15
CA SER A 92 -13.84 -55.52 -15.54
C SER A 92 -13.77 -55.90 -17.03
N PRO A 93 -14.16 -57.13 -17.42
CA PRO A 93 -13.90 -57.68 -18.75
C PRO A 93 -14.66 -57.01 -19.91
N ASN A 94 -15.45 -55.95 -19.65
CA ASN A 94 -16.36 -55.34 -20.63
C ASN A 94 -16.11 -53.84 -20.91
N ILE A 95 -15.04 -53.23 -20.39
CA ILE A 95 -14.71 -51.83 -20.71
C ILE A 95 -13.74 -51.80 -21.90
N GLN A 96 -14.29 -51.65 -23.11
CA GLN A 96 -13.50 -51.30 -24.31
C GLN A 96 -12.72 -50.01 -24.05
N ARG A 97 -11.41 -50.00 -24.37
CA ARG A 97 -10.56 -48.80 -24.37
C ARG A 97 -11.28 -47.65 -25.08
N ARG A 98 -11.67 -46.61 -24.34
CA ARG A 98 -12.28 -45.39 -24.88
C ARG A 98 -11.22 -44.29 -24.92
N GLY A 99 -10.91 -43.79 -26.12
CA GLY A 99 -9.96 -42.69 -26.34
C GLY A 99 -8.52 -43.12 -26.63
N LEU A 100 -7.69 -42.14 -26.99
CA LEU A 100 -6.25 -42.28 -27.18
C LEU A 100 -5.50 -42.24 -25.84
N GLU A 101 -4.32 -42.84 -25.78
CA GLU A 101 -3.40 -42.67 -24.64
C GLU A 101 -2.91 -41.22 -24.57
N ARG A 102 -2.60 -40.71 -23.36
CA ARG A 102 -2.26 -39.29 -23.15
C ARG A 102 -1.21 -38.75 -24.09
N GLU A 103 -0.11 -39.48 -24.30
CA GLU A 103 0.97 -39.02 -25.14
C GLU A 103 0.57 -38.95 -26.62
N GLU A 104 -0.18 -39.95 -27.08
CA GLU A 104 -0.68 -40.02 -28.45
C GLU A 104 -1.71 -38.92 -28.71
N TRP A 105 -2.59 -38.67 -27.74
CA TRP A 105 -3.55 -37.57 -27.78
C TRP A 105 -2.85 -36.22 -27.87
N VAL A 106 -1.87 -35.93 -26.99
CA VAL A 106 -1.13 -34.66 -27.01
C VAL A 106 -0.43 -34.47 -28.36
N LYS A 107 0.26 -35.51 -28.87
CA LYS A 107 0.92 -35.44 -30.19
C LYS A 107 -0.09 -35.15 -31.30
N ALA A 108 -1.24 -35.81 -31.30
CA ALA A 108 -2.29 -35.61 -32.31
C ALA A 108 -2.89 -34.19 -32.27
N VAL A 109 -3.16 -33.64 -31.08
CA VAL A 109 -3.69 -32.27 -30.93
C VAL A 109 -2.64 -31.24 -31.39
N VAL A 110 -1.39 -31.39 -30.98
CA VAL A 110 -0.29 -30.47 -31.37
C VAL A 110 -0.05 -30.49 -32.87
N GLN A 111 -0.17 -31.64 -33.54
CA GLN A 111 -0.11 -31.73 -35.01
C GLN A 111 -1.22 -30.95 -35.72
N GLY A 112 -2.31 -30.61 -35.01
CA GLY A 112 -3.37 -29.77 -35.55
C GLY A 112 -3.00 -28.29 -35.68
N ALA A 113 -1.90 -27.85 -35.05
CA ALA A 113 -1.35 -26.51 -35.20
C ALA A 113 -0.53 -26.40 -36.51
N ASP A 114 -1.23 -26.50 -37.64
CA ASP A 114 -0.66 -26.46 -38.98
C ASP A 114 -0.50 -25.01 -39.52
N ASP A 115 0.17 -24.86 -40.66
CA ASP A 115 0.46 -23.52 -41.25
C ASP A 115 -0.79 -22.79 -41.78
N LYS A 116 -1.99 -23.37 -41.61
CA LYS A 116 -3.26 -22.72 -41.97
C LYS A 116 -3.74 -21.74 -40.91
N SER A 117 -3.26 -21.87 -39.67
CA SER A 117 -3.56 -20.91 -38.59
C SER A 117 -2.35 -20.05 -38.24
N PRO A 118 -2.56 -18.78 -37.86
CA PRO A 118 -1.48 -17.91 -37.40
C PRO A 118 -0.89 -18.39 -36.08
N ARG A 119 0.39 -18.05 -35.83
CA ARG A 119 1.17 -18.58 -34.71
C ARG A 119 0.56 -18.28 -33.34
N TRP A 120 -0.10 -17.13 -33.18
CA TRP A 120 -0.73 -16.76 -31.90
C TRP A 120 -1.90 -17.67 -31.51
N ARG A 121 -2.59 -18.28 -32.50
CA ARG A 121 -3.63 -19.29 -32.24
C ARG A 121 -3.03 -20.61 -31.79
N HIS A 122 -1.79 -20.91 -32.22
CA HIS A 122 -1.08 -22.10 -31.75
C HIS A 122 -0.78 -21.97 -30.24
N SER A 123 -0.50 -20.75 -29.76
CA SER A 123 -0.33 -20.47 -28.34
C SER A 123 -1.59 -20.80 -27.53
N ILE A 124 -2.80 -20.58 -28.07
CA ILE A 124 -4.07 -20.95 -27.41
C ILE A 124 -4.15 -22.47 -27.21
N LEU A 125 -3.87 -23.24 -28.27
CA LEU A 125 -3.90 -24.70 -28.23
C LEU A 125 -2.85 -25.24 -27.26
N LEU A 126 -1.59 -24.81 -27.40
CA LEU A 126 -0.48 -25.29 -26.60
C LEU A 126 -0.65 -24.90 -25.12
N GLY A 127 -1.10 -23.66 -24.86
CA GLY A 127 -1.39 -23.18 -23.52
C GLY A 127 -2.56 -23.92 -22.87
N GLY A 128 -3.63 -24.18 -23.64
CA GLY A 128 -4.77 -24.97 -23.16
C GLY A 128 -4.38 -26.39 -22.75
N ILE A 129 -3.58 -27.09 -23.56
CA ILE A 129 -3.06 -28.43 -23.20
C ILE A 129 -2.19 -28.35 -21.95
N LEU A 130 -1.25 -27.41 -21.89
CA LEU A 130 -0.33 -27.28 -20.76
C LEU A 130 -1.10 -27.02 -19.45
N LEU A 131 -2.09 -26.14 -19.47
CA LEU A 131 -2.96 -25.85 -18.33
C LEU A 131 -3.75 -27.06 -17.85
N GLY A 132 -4.35 -27.82 -18.78
CA GLY A 132 -5.18 -28.96 -18.43
C GLY A 132 -4.38 -30.15 -17.91
N MET A 133 -3.16 -30.33 -18.42
CA MET A 133 -2.28 -31.45 -18.06
C MET A 133 -1.41 -31.18 -16.81
N GLU A 134 -0.91 -29.95 -16.65
CA GLU A 134 0.03 -29.59 -15.58
C GLU A 134 -0.54 -28.64 -14.53
N GLY A 135 -1.63 -27.93 -14.83
CA GLY A 135 -2.26 -27.02 -13.87
C GLY A 135 -2.81 -27.75 -12.65
N GLN A 136 -2.97 -27.01 -11.54
CA GLN A 136 -3.45 -27.55 -10.24
C GLN A 136 -2.64 -28.77 -9.76
N ASP A 137 -1.31 -28.71 -9.93
CA ASP A 137 -0.34 -29.73 -9.49
C ASP A 137 -0.60 -31.15 -10.00
N ARG A 138 -1.29 -31.31 -11.14
CA ARG A 138 -1.62 -32.63 -11.71
C ARG A 138 -0.40 -33.42 -12.18
N GLN A 139 0.64 -32.73 -12.66
CA GLN A 139 1.90 -33.32 -13.16
C GLN A 139 1.69 -34.57 -14.04
N SER A 140 0.76 -34.48 -14.99
CA SER A 140 0.32 -35.66 -15.74
C SER A 140 1.24 -36.02 -16.91
N LEU A 141 2.09 -35.10 -17.39
CA LEU A 141 2.94 -35.37 -18.54
C LEU A 141 4.29 -35.98 -18.15
N PRO A 142 4.81 -36.93 -18.94
CA PRO A 142 6.22 -37.32 -18.88
C PRO A 142 7.13 -36.10 -19.09
N SER A 143 8.24 -36.02 -18.34
CA SER A 143 9.16 -34.87 -18.37
C SER A 143 9.60 -34.47 -19.78
N ASN A 144 9.86 -35.44 -20.66
CA ASN A 144 10.27 -35.17 -22.05
C ASN A 144 9.17 -34.51 -22.88
N LEU A 145 7.92 -34.94 -22.70
CA LEU A 145 6.77 -34.39 -23.43
C LEU A 145 6.41 -33.01 -22.89
N ARG A 146 6.45 -32.84 -21.56
CA ARG A 146 6.28 -31.55 -20.89
C ARG A 146 7.29 -30.52 -21.42
N LYS A 147 8.58 -30.84 -21.43
CA LYS A 147 9.63 -29.94 -21.98
C LYS A 147 9.37 -29.56 -23.44
N LYS A 148 8.96 -30.52 -24.28
CA LYS A 148 8.61 -30.23 -25.68
C LYS A 148 7.40 -29.31 -25.81
N LEU A 149 6.40 -29.47 -24.94
CA LEU A 149 5.19 -28.64 -24.94
C LEU A 149 5.50 -27.22 -24.47
N GLU A 150 6.26 -27.06 -23.38
CA GLU A 150 6.74 -25.75 -22.90
C GLU A 150 7.57 -25.04 -23.97
N SER A 151 8.54 -25.75 -24.56
CA SER A 151 9.40 -25.22 -25.63
C SER A 151 8.60 -24.84 -26.88
N GLY A 152 7.59 -25.65 -27.25
CA GLY A 152 6.68 -25.36 -28.34
C GLY A 152 5.82 -24.13 -28.08
N LEU A 153 5.28 -23.99 -26.87
CA LEU A 153 4.48 -22.83 -26.45
C LEU A 153 5.32 -21.55 -26.51
N VAL A 154 6.51 -21.56 -25.91
CA VAL A 154 7.43 -20.40 -25.94
C VAL A 154 7.86 -20.06 -27.36
N THR A 155 8.13 -21.05 -28.20
CA THR A 155 8.46 -20.80 -29.62
C THR A 155 7.29 -20.18 -30.37
N ALA A 156 6.07 -20.67 -30.17
CA ALA A 156 4.86 -20.08 -30.77
C ALA A 156 4.64 -18.64 -30.30
N LEU A 157 4.82 -18.37 -29.00
CA LEU A 157 4.74 -17.02 -28.44
C LEU A 157 5.81 -16.10 -29.04
N GLN A 158 7.07 -16.52 -29.09
CA GLN A 158 8.16 -15.71 -29.64
C GLN A 158 7.96 -15.38 -31.12
N LEU A 159 7.52 -16.35 -31.93
CA LEU A 159 7.18 -16.10 -33.34
C LEU A 159 5.99 -15.14 -33.46
N SER A 160 5.01 -15.25 -32.57
CA SER A 160 3.86 -14.35 -32.55
C SER A 160 4.24 -12.92 -32.15
N LEU A 161 5.20 -12.76 -31.24
CA LEU A 161 5.76 -11.46 -30.86
C LEU A 161 6.49 -10.80 -32.03
N GLY A 162 7.15 -11.59 -32.89
CA GLY A 162 7.83 -11.08 -34.10
C GLY A 162 6.88 -10.60 -35.21
N GLU A 163 5.60 -10.98 -35.17
CA GLU A 163 4.61 -10.69 -36.21
C GLU A 163 3.45 -9.81 -35.69
N LEU A 164 3.65 -9.11 -34.56
CA LEU A 164 2.60 -8.32 -33.88
C LEU A 164 1.93 -7.24 -34.72
N ASP A 165 2.62 -6.68 -35.71
CA ASP A 165 2.09 -5.63 -36.59
C ASP A 165 1.21 -6.19 -37.71
N SER A 166 1.36 -7.47 -38.02
CA SER A 166 0.55 -8.20 -39.00
C SER A 166 -0.76 -8.73 -38.41
N TYR A 167 -0.92 -8.67 -37.08
CA TYR A 167 -2.05 -9.26 -36.36
C TYR A 167 -3.05 -8.23 -35.83
N PRO A 168 -4.35 -8.60 -35.73
CA PRO A 168 -5.35 -7.76 -35.09
C PRO A 168 -5.02 -7.57 -33.60
N ARG A 169 -5.50 -6.47 -33.00
CA ARG A 169 -5.20 -6.13 -31.60
C ARG A 169 -5.57 -7.25 -30.62
N VAL A 170 -6.66 -7.97 -30.87
CA VAL A 170 -7.12 -9.12 -30.06
C VAL A 170 -6.07 -10.22 -29.96
N ALA A 171 -5.20 -10.38 -30.96
CA ALA A 171 -4.09 -11.33 -30.89
C ALA A 171 -3.08 -10.94 -29.80
N ARG A 172 -2.82 -9.63 -29.60
CA ARG A 172 -1.93 -9.11 -28.55
C ARG A 172 -2.51 -9.41 -27.17
N ASP A 173 -3.79 -9.11 -26.98
CA ASP A 173 -4.50 -9.41 -25.73
C ASP A 173 -4.54 -10.93 -25.46
N CYS A 174 -4.67 -11.74 -26.51
CA CYS A 174 -4.63 -13.20 -26.41
C CYS A 174 -3.26 -13.74 -25.98
N ILE A 175 -2.17 -13.18 -26.51
CA ILE A 175 -0.80 -13.54 -26.09
C ILE A 175 -0.63 -13.26 -24.60
N ALA A 176 -1.06 -12.09 -24.12
CA ALA A 176 -1.04 -11.73 -22.71
C ALA A 176 -1.86 -12.70 -21.85
N LEU A 177 -3.07 -13.07 -22.30
CA LEU A 177 -3.96 -14.02 -21.62
C LEU A 177 -3.33 -15.41 -21.48
N VAL A 178 -2.84 -15.97 -22.59
CA VAL A 178 -2.22 -17.30 -22.58
C VAL A 178 -1.02 -17.29 -21.64
N LEU A 179 -0.13 -16.29 -21.79
CA LEU A 179 1.07 -16.20 -20.97
C LEU A 179 0.71 -16.06 -19.49
N ASN A 180 -0.26 -15.21 -19.14
CA ASN A 180 -0.71 -15.03 -17.76
C ASN A 180 -1.11 -16.36 -17.09
N TYR A 181 -1.82 -17.22 -17.81
CA TYR A 181 -2.25 -18.50 -17.27
C TYR A 181 -1.12 -19.54 -17.23
N THR A 182 -0.22 -19.54 -18.22
CA THR A 182 0.81 -20.58 -18.33
C THR A 182 2.14 -20.25 -17.67
N PHE A 183 2.41 -18.98 -17.34
CA PHE A 183 3.75 -18.52 -16.96
C PHE A 183 4.33 -19.25 -15.74
N GLU A 184 3.52 -19.47 -14.71
CA GLU A 184 3.93 -20.20 -13.50
C GLU A 184 4.24 -21.69 -13.77
N LEU A 185 3.72 -22.26 -14.86
CA LEU A 185 3.95 -23.66 -15.25
C LEU A 185 5.25 -23.86 -16.05
N LEU A 186 5.76 -22.81 -16.69
CA LEU A 186 6.98 -22.85 -17.49
C LEU A 186 8.22 -23.01 -16.61
N ALA A 187 9.18 -23.84 -17.04
CA ALA A 187 10.49 -23.90 -16.43
C ALA A 187 11.28 -22.59 -16.64
N ASP A 188 12.17 -22.24 -15.71
CA ASP A 188 12.94 -20.99 -15.77
C ASP A 188 13.78 -20.86 -17.05
N ALA A 189 14.30 -21.98 -17.56
CA ALA A 189 15.02 -22.00 -18.83
C ALA A 189 14.15 -21.56 -20.02
N GLU A 190 12.86 -21.91 -20.01
CA GLU A 190 11.89 -21.53 -21.05
C GLU A 190 11.41 -20.09 -20.86
N ARG A 191 11.23 -19.63 -19.61
CA ARG A 191 10.95 -18.22 -19.29
C ARG A 191 12.03 -17.28 -19.83
N ASN A 192 13.30 -17.66 -19.70
CA ASN A 192 14.43 -16.85 -20.16
C ASN A 192 14.54 -16.73 -21.69
N ARG A 193 13.79 -17.52 -22.47
CA ARG A 193 13.80 -17.45 -23.94
C ARG A 193 12.84 -16.41 -24.51
N LEU A 194 11.93 -15.87 -23.69
CA LEU A 194 10.98 -14.84 -24.12
C LEU A 194 11.69 -13.50 -24.30
N ASP A 195 11.38 -12.78 -25.37
CA ASP A 195 11.87 -11.42 -25.56
C ASP A 195 11.07 -10.42 -24.72
N TYR A 196 11.62 -10.12 -23.53
CA TYR A 196 11.05 -9.16 -22.60
C TYR A 196 11.02 -7.72 -23.11
N ASN A 197 11.80 -7.37 -24.14
CA ASN A 197 11.78 -6.02 -24.71
C ASN A 197 10.50 -5.78 -25.52
N ILE A 198 9.96 -6.81 -26.18
CA ILE A 198 8.69 -6.72 -26.91
C ILE A 198 7.52 -6.99 -25.94
N LEU A 199 7.71 -7.94 -25.02
CA LEU A 199 6.66 -8.38 -24.11
C LEU A 199 6.26 -7.31 -23.09
N LEU A 200 7.22 -6.56 -22.51
CA LEU A 200 6.92 -5.56 -21.49
C LEU A 200 5.96 -4.46 -22.01
N PRO A 201 6.23 -3.77 -23.13
CA PRO A 201 5.30 -2.79 -23.69
C PRO A 201 3.94 -3.40 -24.02
N LEU A 202 3.91 -4.62 -24.57
CA LEU A 202 2.66 -5.32 -24.91
C LEU A 202 1.79 -5.55 -23.67
N LEU A 203 2.37 -6.06 -22.59
CA LEU A 203 1.60 -6.36 -21.37
C LEU A 203 1.10 -5.08 -20.69
N VAL A 204 1.90 -4.02 -20.66
CA VAL A 204 1.50 -2.72 -20.11
C VAL A 204 0.37 -2.10 -20.95
N ASP A 205 0.48 -2.07 -22.29
CA ASP A 205 -0.59 -1.59 -23.17
C ASP A 205 -1.89 -2.39 -22.97
N THR A 206 -1.78 -3.72 -22.93
CA THR A 206 -2.91 -4.64 -22.78
C THR A 206 -3.67 -4.42 -21.46
N VAL A 207 -2.95 -4.23 -20.35
CA VAL A 207 -3.60 -4.08 -19.04
C VAL A 207 -4.20 -2.70 -18.84
N PHE A 208 -3.48 -1.64 -19.20
CA PHE A 208 -3.87 -0.29 -18.80
C PHE A 208 -4.65 0.46 -19.89
N PHE A 209 -4.39 0.20 -21.16
CA PHE A 209 -4.90 1.02 -22.27
C PHE A 209 -5.86 0.27 -23.20
N SER A 210 -5.75 -1.05 -23.30
CA SER A 210 -6.62 -1.83 -24.19
C SER A 210 -8.03 -2.04 -23.64
N GLN A 211 -8.95 -2.43 -24.53
CA GLN A 211 -10.32 -2.79 -24.16
C GLN A 211 -10.40 -4.09 -23.35
N ALA A 212 -9.35 -4.91 -23.34
CA ALA A 212 -9.29 -6.11 -22.51
C ALA A 212 -8.94 -5.80 -21.04
N GLY A 213 -8.38 -4.62 -20.77
CA GLY A 213 -7.95 -4.15 -19.46
C GLY A 213 -8.80 -3.01 -18.91
N PHE A 214 -8.13 -1.98 -18.39
CA PHE A 214 -8.73 -0.80 -17.74
C PHE A 214 -9.22 0.30 -18.69
N GLU A 215 -9.18 0.10 -20.02
CA GLU A 215 -9.73 1.06 -20.99
C GLU A 215 -9.17 2.49 -20.83
N SER A 216 -7.88 2.62 -20.52
CA SER A 216 -7.21 3.89 -20.22
C SER A 216 -7.80 4.67 -19.02
N GLY A 217 -8.68 4.07 -18.22
CA GLY A 217 -9.28 4.70 -17.04
C GLY A 217 -10.50 5.60 -17.33
N TYR A 218 -10.94 5.72 -18.58
CA TYR A 218 -12.06 6.59 -18.96
C TYR A 218 -13.42 6.17 -18.39
N PHE A 219 -13.54 4.91 -17.94
CA PHE A 219 -14.77 4.43 -17.29
C PHE A 219 -15.15 5.23 -16.05
N LEU A 220 -14.17 5.84 -15.36
CA LEU A 220 -14.40 6.49 -14.07
C LEU A 220 -15.18 7.80 -14.18
N GLY A 221 -14.90 8.60 -15.21
CA GLY A 221 -15.64 9.84 -15.47
C GLY A 221 -17.02 9.59 -16.08
N ALA A 222 -17.20 8.44 -16.76
CA ALA A 222 -18.49 8.06 -17.32
C ALA A 222 -19.57 7.82 -16.24
N ILE A 223 -19.17 7.40 -15.03
CA ILE A 223 -20.06 7.12 -13.90
C ILE A 223 -20.94 8.33 -13.55
N ASP A 224 -20.41 9.56 -13.68
CA ASP A 224 -21.12 10.79 -13.32
C ASP A 224 -22.48 10.94 -14.01
N ARG A 225 -22.62 10.41 -15.23
CA ARG A 225 -23.86 10.44 -16.03
C ARG A 225 -25.03 9.71 -15.38
N ASP A 226 -24.74 8.70 -14.57
CA ASP A 226 -25.75 7.84 -13.95
C ASP A 226 -25.95 8.14 -12.46
N ILE A 227 -25.17 9.07 -11.89
CA ILE A 227 -25.36 9.54 -10.51
C ILE A 227 -26.53 10.51 -10.46
N ARG A 228 -27.52 10.17 -9.64
CA ARG A 228 -28.72 10.99 -9.45
C ARG A 228 -28.79 11.49 -8.02
N GLU A 229 -29.21 12.75 -7.87
CA GLU A 229 -29.56 13.28 -6.55
C GLU A 229 -31.00 12.87 -6.23
N THR A 230 -31.16 12.20 -5.09
CA THR A 230 -32.47 11.79 -4.57
C THR A 230 -33.18 12.97 -3.91
N PRO A 231 -34.51 12.89 -3.67
CA PRO A 231 -35.25 13.96 -2.96
C PRO A 231 -34.72 14.28 -1.56
N SER A 232 -33.97 13.35 -0.94
CA SER A 232 -33.29 13.52 0.35
C SER A 232 -31.89 14.17 0.23
N LYS A 233 -31.52 14.72 -0.94
CA LYS A 233 -30.19 15.27 -1.24
C LYS A 233 -29.04 14.28 -1.12
N LYS A 234 -29.32 12.98 -1.24
CA LYS A 234 -28.30 11.93 -1.31
C LYS A 234 -28.00 11.54 -2.74
N PHE A 235 -26.75 11.19 -3.03
CA PHE A 235 -26.37 10.62 -4.32
C PHE A 235 -26.70 9.13 -4.38
N GLU A 236 -27.47 8.75 -5.39
CA GLU A 236 -27.81 7.37 -5.72
C GLU A 236 -27.10 6.98 -7.02
N TRP A 237 -26.44 5.81 -6.99
CA TRP A 237 -25.90 5.16 -8.17
C TRP A 237 -26.50 3.75 -8.30
N GLN A 238 -27.51 3.64 -9.16
CA GLN A 238 -28.33 2.43 -9.28
C GLN A 238 -27.55 1.25 -9.88
N ALA A 239 -27.78 0.06 -9.36
CA ALA A 239 -27.06 -1.16 -9.78
C ALA A 239 -27.36 -1.60 -11.23
N GLN A 240 -28.51 -1.20 -11.77
CA GLN A 240 -28.94 -1.49 -13.15
C GLN A 240 -28.49 -0.41 -14.15
N SER A 241 -27.79 0.64 -13.68
CA SER A 241 -27.29 1.69 -14.56
C SER A 241 -26.26 1.14 -15.56
N PRO A 242 -26.19 1.70 -16.79
CA PRO A 242 -25.24 1.23 -17.80
C PRO A 242 -23.79 1.37 -17.32
N THR A 243 -23.45 2.41 -16.57
CA THR A 243 -22.11 2.56 -16.00
C THR A 243 -21.80 1.50 -14.94
N CYS A 244 -22.74 1.15 -14.05
CA CYS A 244 -22.52 0.09 -13.07
C CYS A 244 -22.34 -1.28 -13.74
N LEU A 245 -23.16 -1.58 -14.76
CA LEU A 245 -23.01 -2.80 -15.56
C LEU A 245 -21.67 -2.82 -16.30
N HIS A 246 -21.19 -1.69 -16.79
CA HIS A 246 -19.88 -1.57 -17.42
C HIS A 246 -18.73 -1.86 -16.44
N ILE A 247 -18.77 -1.31 -15.21
CA ILE A 247 -17.77 -1.61 -14.17
C ILE A 247 -17.76 -3.10 -13.82
N ARG A 248 -18.94 -3.72 -13.71
CA ARG A 248 -19.06 -5.17 -13.50
C ARG A 248 -18.47 -5.95 -14.67
N ALA A 249 -18.70 -5.51 -15.91
CA ALA A 249 -18.13 -6.12 -17.10
C ALA A 249 -16.59 -6.01 -17.09
N ILE A 250 -16.00 -4.84 -16.78
CA ILE A 250 -14.54 -4.67 -16.63
C ILE A 250 -13.99 -5.61 -15.58
N THR A 251 -14.62 -5.68 -14.40
CA THR A 251 -14.18 -6.55 -13.30
C THR A 251 -14.24 -8.03 -13.68
N ALA A 252 -15.20 -8.42 -14.52
CA ALA A 252 -15.36 -9.79 -15.00
C ALA A 252 -14.40 -10.17 -16.15
N LYS A 253 -13.68 -9.20 -16.75
CA LYS A 253 -12.75 -9.49 -17.85
C LYS A 253 -11.67 -10.48 -17.40
N PRO A 254 -11.26 -11.43 -18.26
CA PRO A 254 -10.29 -12.46 -17.90
C PRO A 254 -8.97 -11.92 -17.34
N LEU A 255 -8.44 -10.84 -17.90
CA LEU A 255 -7.17 -10.23 -17.47
C LEU A 255 -7.31 -9.46 -16.15
N ILE A 256 -8.44 -8.80 -15.91
CA ILE A 256 -8.70 -8.04 -14.68
C ILE A 256 -8.98 -9.00 -13.51
N SER A 257 -9.80 -10.03 -13.74
CA SER A 257 -10.10 -11.04 -12.72
C SER A 257 -8.85 -11.83 -12.27
N SER A 258 -7.82 -11.89 -13.13
CA SER A 258 -6.53 -12.54 -12.84
C SER A 258 -5.35 -11.55 -12.84
N LEU A 259 -5.60 -10.30 -12.43
CA LEU A 259 -4.58 -9.24 -12.47
C LEU A 259 -3.42 -9.48 -11.49
N GLY A 260 -3.62 -10.24 -10.40
CA GLY A 260 -2.56 -10.58 -9.46
C GLY A 260 -1.39 -11.35 -10.11
N PRO A 261 -1.62 -12.52 -10.73
CA PRO A 261 -0.61 -13.20 -11.54
C PRO A 261 -0.06 -12.34 -12.69
N LEU A 262 -0.93 -11.57 -13.37
CA LEU A 262 -0.52 -10.76 -14.52
C LEU A 262 0.43 -9.62 -14.13
N SER A 263 0.17 -8.95 -13.00
CA SER A 263 1.07 -7.92 -12.46
C SER A 263 2.42 -8.49 -12.04
N ARG A 264 2.46 -9.72 -11.50
CA ARG A 264 3.72 -10.44 -11.22
C ARG A 264 4.48 -10.81 -12.50
N LEU A 265 3.77 -11.20 -13.56
CA LEU A 265 4.36 -11.42 -14.89
C LEU A 265 4.96 -10.13 -15.46
N ILE A 266 4.26 -9.00 -15.36
CA ILE A 266 4.79 -7.70 -15.81
C ILE A 266 6.01 -7.30 -14.97
N ALA A 267 5.95 -7.47 -13.63
CA ALA A 267 7.09 -7.25 -12.76
C ALA A 267 8.31 -8.11 -13.17
N HIS A 268 8.08 -9.39 -13.48
CA HIS A 268 9.14 -10.25 -14.01
C HIS A 268 9.69 -9.75 -15.36
N ALA A 269 8.83 -9.22 -16.23
CA ALA A 269 9.27 -8.60 -17.48
C ALA A 269 10.08 -7.32 -17.25
N ILE A 270 9.72 -6.52 -16.24
CA ILE A 270 10.51 -5.36 -15.81
C ILE A 270 11.89 -5.81 -15.33
N ASP A 271 12.00 -6.88 -14.55
CA ASP A 271 13.28 -7.37 -14.03
C ASP A 271 14.20 -7.93 -15.13
N ASN A 272 13.64 -8.56 -16.16
CA ASN A 272 14.40 -9.28 -17.19
C ASN A 272 14.56 -8.55 -18.54
N CYS A 273 13.88 -7.41 -18.72
CA CYS A 273 14.03 -6.59 -19.93
C CYS A 273 15.48 -6.09 -20.08
N GLN A 274 16.07 -6.19 -21.27
CA GLN A 274 17.47 -5.80 -21.47
C GLN A 274 17.62 -4.29 -21.69
N VAL A 275 16.59 -3.66 -22.25
CA VAL A 275 16.59 -2.23 -22.57
C VAL A 275 15.99 -1.43 -21.41
N GLN A 276 16.84 -0.74 -20.65
CA GLN A 276 16.42 0.10 -19.51
C GLN A 276 15.41 1.18 -19.89
N GLY A 277 15.51 1.72 -21.11
CA GLY A 277 14.57 2.72 -21.62
C GLY A 277 13.11 2.24 -21.65
N LEU A 278 12.87 0.93 -21.82
CA LEU A 278 11.53 0.35 -21.78
C LEU A 278 10.95 0.28 -20.37
N VAL A 279 11.80 0.16 -19.34
CA VAL A 279 11.37 0.26 -17.94
C VAL A 279 10.91 1.70 -17.65
N VAL A 280 11.67 2.69 -18.12
CA VAL A 280 11.27 4.10 -18.02
C VAL A 280 9.95 4.35 -18.75
N GLN A 281 9.80 3.83 -19.97
CA GLN A 281 8.56 3.94 -20.75
C GLN A 281 7.36 3.23 -20.08
N ALA A 282 7.59 2.11 -19.40
CA ALA A 282 6.55 1.43 -18.62
C ALA A 282 6.08 2.34 -17.48
N VAL A 283 6.99 2.95 -16.73
CA VAL A 283 6.65 3.91 -15.67
C VAL A 283 5.96 5.16 -16.23
N ASP A 284 6.36 5.65 -17.41
CA ASP A 284 5.67 6.75 -18.10
C ASP A 284 4.23 6.38 -18.47
N SER A 285 4.03 5.20 -19.03
CA SER A 285 2.70 4.66 -19.31
C SER A 285 1.83 4.60 -18.03
N LEU A 286 2.39 4.15 -16.91
CA LEU A 286 1.66 4.15 -15.63
C LEU A 286 1.32 5.56 -15.14
N LEU A 287 2.22 6.53 -15.33
CA LEU A 287 1.98 7.92 -14.98
C LEU A 287 0.85 8.52 -15.82
N ASP A 288 0.82 8.27 -17.12
CA ASP A 288 -0.26 8.76 -18.00
C ASP A 288 -1.61 8.13 -17.66
N PHE A 289 -1.63 6.83 -17.38
CA PHE A 289 -2.83 6.12 -16.93
C PHE A 289 -3.36 6.69 -15.61
N THR A 290 -2.49 6.85 -14.60
CA THR A 290 -2.91 7.37 -13.28
C THR A 290 -3.31 8.83 -13.31
N ARG A 291 -2.65 9.65 -14.14
CA ARG A 291 -3.07 11.04 -14.39
C ARG A 291 -4.48 11.07 -14.97
N THR A 292 -4.77 10.20 -15.94
CA THR A 292 -6.11 10.07 -16.51
C THR A 292 -7.11 9.69 -15.43
N LEU A 293 -6.84 8.65 -14.63
CA LEU A 293 -7.71 8.26 -13.52
C LEU A 293 -7.99 9.40 -12.53
N MET A 294 -6.97 10.15 -12.11
CA MET A 294 -7.14 11.28 -11.19
C MET A 294 -8.04 12.37 -11.79
N VAL A 295 -7.84 12.72 -13.06
CA VAL A 295 -8.68 13.71 -13.76
C VAL A 295 -10.12 13.21 -13.89
N GLN A 296 -10.31 11.95 -14.25
CA GLN A 296 -11.64 11.34 -14.36
C GLN A 296 -12.35 11.25 -13.00
N TRP A 297 -11.61 10.97 -11.91
CA TRP A 297 -12.16 10.97 -10.56
C TRP A 297 -12.59 12.37 -10.13
N ARG A 298 -11.74 13.39 -10.35
CA ARG A 298 -12.01 14.79 -10.00
C ARG A 298 -13.27 15.36 -10.68
N GLN A 299 -13.67 14.81 -11.82
CA GLN A 299 -14.88 15.22 -12.54
C GLN A 299 -16.15 14.52 -12.07
N ASN A 300 -16.04 13.58 -11.14
CA ASN A 300 -17.14 12.73 -10.69
C ASN A 300 -17.75 13.27 -9.39
N LYS A 301 -19.09 13.34 -9.31
CA LYS A 301 -19.81 13.75 -8.10
C LYS A 301 -19.47 12.93 -6.84
N LEU A 302 -19.06 11.67 -6.98
CA LEU A 302 -18.61 10.85 -5.84
C LEU A 302 -17.31 11.40 -5.22
N SER A 303 -16.53 12.19 -5.95
CA SER A 303 -15.30 12.81 -5.42
C SER A 303 -15.57 14.05 -4.57
N GLU A 304 -16.81 14.56 -4.56
CA GLU A 304 -17.25 15.66 -3.71
C GLU A 304 -17.61 15.21 -2.30
N VAL A 305 -17.74 13.89 -2.08
CA VAL A 305 -18.11 13.30 -0.79
C VAL A 305 -16.85 12.83 -0.07
N ASP A 306 -16.64 13.34 1.14
CA ASP A 306 -15.56 12.91 2.02
C ASP A 306 -15.82 11.50 2.57
N ILE A 307 -14.76 10.76 2.89
CA ILE A 307 -14.85 9.40 3.45
C ILE A 307 -15.64 9.40 4.76
N SER A 308 -15.49 10.46 5.56
CA SER A 308 -16.18 10.62 6.85
C SER A 308 -17.68 10.90 6.70
N GLU A 309 -18.12 11.38 5.54
CA GLU A 309 -19.48 11.88 5.29
C GLU A 309 -20.27 10.96 4.34
N GLU A 310 -19.71 9.81 3.96
CA GLU A 310 -20.32 8.87 3.03
C GLU A 310 -21.72 8.40 3.46
N ALA A 311 -21.92 8.13 4.75
CA ALA A 311 -23.21 7.70 5.28
C ALA A 311 -24.30 8.80 5.19
N GLU A 312 -23.89 10.07 5.19
CA GLU A 312 -24.78 11.22 5.13
C GLU A 312 -25.19 11.51 3.68
N PHE A 313 -24.22 11.59 2.76
CA PHE A 313 -24.45 12.03 1.38
C PHE A 313 -24.71 10.90 0.38
N LEU A 314 -24.44 9.64 0.71
CA LEU A 314 -24.67 8.51 -0.21
C LEU A 314 -25.90 7.70 0.21
N ASP A 315 -26.64 7.21 -0.78
CA ASP A 315 -27.76 6.30 -0.55
C ASP A 315 -27.30 4.94 0.00
N GLU A 316 -28.09 4.36 0.91
CA GLU A 316 -27.76 3.09 1.60
C GLU A 316 -27.60 1.92 0.62
N THR A 317 -28.42 1.86 -0.43
CA THR A 317 -28.33 0.80 -1.43
C THR A 317 -27.04 0.91 -2.24
N SER A 318 -26.61 2.15 -2.54
CA SER A 318 -25.37 2.41 -3.28
C SER A 318 -24.14 2.05 -2.45
N LEU A 319 -24.15 2.40 -1.16
CA LEU A 319 -23.11 2.06 -0.19
C LEU A 319 -22.91 0.54 -0.05
N GLN A 320 -23.98 -0.25 -0.09
CA GLN A 320 -23.90 -1.70 0.05
C GLN A 320 -23.60 -2.44 -1.25
N THR A 321 -23.94 -1.86 -2.41
CA THR A 321 -23.93 -2.62 -3.68
C THR A 321 -22.98 -2.08 -4.75
N THR A 322 -23.08 -0.81 -5.14
CA THR A 322 -22.38 -0.28 -6.32
C THR A 322 -21.01 0.30 -5.99
N ILE A 323 -20.94 1.07 -4.90
CA ILE A 323 -19.72 1.72 -4.42
C ILE A 323 -18.61 0.70 -4.06
N PRO A 324 -18.90 -0.42 -3.36
CA PRO A 324 -17.88 -1.42 -3.06
C PRO A 324 -17.26 -2.06 -4.31
N ILE A 325 -18.03 -2.21 -5.40
CA ILE A 325 -17.53 -2.79 -6.66
C ILE A 325 -16.54 -1.83 -7.33
N LEU A 326 -16.87 -0.52 -7.36
CA LEU A 326 -15.97 0.50 -7.87
C LEU A 326 -14.65 0.53 -7.08
N TRP A 327 -14.73 0.56 -5.74
CA TRP A 327 -13.53 0.57 -4.92
C TRP A 327 -12.73 -0.72 -5.06
N ARG A 328 -13.37 -1.87 -5.24
CA ARG A 328 -12.66 -3.13 -5.52
C ARG A 328 -11.84 -3.03 -6.82
N LEU A 329 -12.41 -2.46 -7.88
CA LEU A 329 -11.71 -2.27 -9.16
C LEU A 329 -10.52 -1.29 -9.00
N LEU A 330 -10.73 -0.16 -8.33
CA LEU A 330 -9.69 0.84 -8.08
C LEU A 330 -8.57 0.30 -7.19
N LYS A 331 -8.89 -0.45 -6.12
CA LYS A 331 -7.91 -1.14 -5.28
C LYS A 331 -7.09 -2.15 -6.07
N THR A 332 -7.75 -2.92 -6.94
CA THR A 332 -7.09 -3.90 -7.82
C THR A 332 -6.11 -3.20 -8.77
N SER A 333 -6.46 -2.02 -9.29
CA SER A 333 -5.56 -1.17 -10.08
C SER A 333 -4.37 -0.66 -9.26
N LEU A 334 -4.61 -0.08 -8.07
CA LEU A 334 -3.57 0.41 -7.16
C LEU A 334 -2.54 -0.68 -6.82
N PHE A 335 -2.99 -1.86 -6.38
CA PHE A 335 -2.06 -2.93 -6.00
C PHE A 335 -1.26 -3.45 -7.20
N SER A 336 -1.87 -3.55 -8.38
CA SER A 336 -1.15 -3.89 -9.61
C SER A 336 -0.04 -2.88 -9.91
N ILE A 337 -0.36 -1.59 -9.87
CA ILE A 337 0.60 -0.50 -10.12
C ILE A 337 1.74 -0.53 -9.10
N VAL A 338 1.43 -0.75 -7.82
CA VAL A 338 2.44 -0.87 -6.75
C VAL A 338 3.38 -2.07 -6.99
N ILE A 339 2.87 -3.22 -7.46
CA ILE A 339 3.72 -4.38 -7.81
C ILE A 339 4.70 -4.01 -8.93
N LEU A 340 4.22 -3.31 -9.97
CA LEU A 340 5.05 -2.87 -11.09
C LEU A 340 6.10 -1.84 -10.65
N LEU A 341 5.70 -0.85 -9.85
CA LEU A 341 6.62 0.17 -9.31
C LEU A 341 7.67 -0.44 -8.38
N ARG A 342 7.30 -1.45 -7.58
CA ARG A 342 8.25 -2.19 -6.74
C ARG A 342 9.32 -2.86 -7.59
N ALA A 343 8.95 -3.50 -8.70
CA ALA A 343 9.92 -4.10 -9.63
C ALA A 343 10.81 -3.03 -10.27
N ALA A 344 10.21 -1.93 -10.75
CA ALA A 344 10.95 -0.82 -11.36
C ALA A 344 11.98 -0.20 -10.40
N LEU A 345 11.58 0.16 -9.18
CA LEU A 345 12.49 0.73 -8.17
C LEU A 345 13.48 -0.31 -7.65
N GLY A 346 13.06 -1.57 -7.47
CA GLY A 346 13.97 -2.66 -7.14
C GLY A 346 15.07 -2.83 -8.18
N ARG A 347 14.73 -2.65 -9.46
CA ARG A 347 15.72 -2.66 -10.55
C ARG A 347 16.59 -1.41 -10.55
N VAL A 348 16.06 -0.22 -10.25
CA VAL A 348 16.87 1.01 -10.08
C VAL A 348 17.97 0.80 -9.02
N LEU A 349 17.67 0.10 -7.92
CA LEU A 349 18.66 -0.17 -6.87
C LEU A 349 19.79 -1.13 -7.32
N ASN A 350 19.55 -1.96 -8.35
CA ASN A 350 20.47 -3.03 -8.77
C ASN A 350 21.14 -2.81 -10.14
N ASP A 351 20.55 -1.99 -11.01
CA ASP A 351 21.02 -1.72 -12.38
C ASP A 351 21.72 -0.35 -12.45
N ARG A 352 23.02 -0.36 -12.76
CA ARG A 352 23.85 0.86 -12.82
C ARG A 352 23.34 1.91 -13.79
N VAL A 353 22.68 1.51 -14.88
CA VAL A 353 22.18 2.46 -15.90
C VAL A 353 20.92 3.18 -15.38
N LEU A 354 20.06 2.45 -14.67
CA LEU A 354 18.86 3.02 -14.04
C LEU A 354 19.21 3.81 -12.78
N ALA A 355 20.26 3.41 -12.05
CA ALA A 355 20.80 4.09 -10.88
C ALA A 355 21.55 5.40 -11.21
N ALA A 356 21.79 5.69 -12.49
CA ALA A 356 22.51 6.90 -12.90
C ALA A 356 21.74 8.19 -12.55
N ASP A 357 22.46 9.28 -12.30
CA ASP A 357 21.91 10.56 -11.83
C ASP A 357 20.88 11.20 -12.77
N ASN A 358 20.86 10.81 -14.05
CA ASN A 358 19.88 11.28 -15.03
C ASN A 358 18.58 10.45 -15.03
N CYS A 359 18.60 9.24 -14.48
CA CYS A 359 17.49 8.28 -14.53
C CYS A 359 16.85 8.03 -13.16
N ALA A 360 17.65 7.83 -12.11
CA ALA A 360 17.18 7.50 -10.77
C ALA A 360 16.22 8.56 -10.19
N PRO A 361 16.56 9.87 -10.14
CA PRO A 361 15.64 10.88 -9.62
C PRO A 361 14.39 11.03 -10.50
N LEU A 362 14.52 10.82 -11.82
CA LEU A 362 13.38 10.85 -12.74
C LEU A 362 12.37 9.75 -12.42
N LEU A 363 12.83 8.51 -12.24
CA LEU A 363 11.98 7.36 -11.90
C LEU A 363 11.37 7.47 -10.51
N ALA A 364 12.15 7.93 -9.52
CA ALA A 364 11.66 8.20 -8.17
C ALA A 364 10.55 9.25 -8.18
N ARG A 365 10.77 10.39 -8.84
CA ARG A 365 9.78 11.47 -9.00
C ARG A 365 8.51 10.98 -9.70
N LYS A 366 8.64 10.25 -10.81
CA LYS A 366 7.48 9.67 -11.53
C LYS A 366 6.70 8.70 -10.65
N SER A 367 7.39 7.86 -9.88
CA SER A 367 6.76 6.92 -8.93
C SER A 367 5.95 7.66 -7.87
N LEU A 368 6.50 8.73 -7.28
CA LEU A 368 5.76 9.56 -6.31
C LEU A 368 4.56 10.27 -6.94
N HIS A 369 4.67 10.76 -8.18
CA HIS A 369 3.51 11.31 -8.90
C HIS A 369 2.43 10.26 -9.17
N ILE A 370 2.81 9.01 -9.49
CA ILE A 370 1.87 7.90 -9.65
C ILE A 370 1.13 7.63 -8.33
N LEU A 371 1.86 7.56 -7.21
CA LEU A 371 1.24 7.38 -5.88
C LEU A 371 0.33 8.56 -5.53
N ARG A 372 0.75 9.80 -5.80
CA ARG A 372 -0.08 11.00 -5.62
C ARG A 372 -1.38 10.92 -6.41
N ASN A 373 -1.31 10.54 -7.69
CA ASN A 373 -2.50 10.43 -8.54
C ASN A 373 -3.50 9.37 -8.05
N LEU A 374 -3.05 8.41 -7.22
CA LEU A 374 -3.86 7.36 -6.63
C LEU A 374 -4.16 7.59 -5.13
N CYS A 375 -3.84 8.77 -4.58
CA CYS A 375 -3.96 9.04 -3.14
C CYS A 375 -5.40 8.86 -2.62
N PHE A 376 -6.40 9.18 -3.45
CA PHE A 376 -7.82 9.03 -3.13
C PHE A 376 -8.25 7.56 -2.97
N VAL A 377 -7.50 6.63 -3.57
CA VAL A 377 -7.69 5.19 -3.37
C VAL A 377 -6.94 4.73 -2.11
N SER A 378 -5.69 5.17 -1.93
CA SER A 378 -4.88 4.74 -0.77
C SER A 378 -5.38 5.28 0.57
N ALA A 379 -5.95 6.49 0.61
CA ALA A 379 -6.55 7.07 1.81
C ALA A 379 -7.65 6.18 2.42
N ARG A 380 -8.38 5.42 1.59
CA ARG A 380 -9.44 4.49 2.03
C ARG A 380 -8.95 3.12 2.51
N ILE A 381 -7.66 2.84 2.38
CA ILE A 381 -7.03 1.57 2.80
C ILE A 381 -6.11 1.81 4.00
N GLY A 382 -5.57 3.03 4.12
CA GLY A 382 -4.47 3.38 5.02
C GLY A 382 -3.12 3.17 4.33
N GLN A 383 -2.18 4.10 4.56
CA GLN A 383 -0.87 4.11 3.88
C GLN A 383 0.03 2.91 4.28
N ASN A 384 -0.20 2.31 5.45
CA ASN A 384 0.56 1.18 5.98
C ASN A 384 -0.05 -0.20 5.69
N ALA A 385 -1.13 -0.27 4.90
CA ALA A 385 -1.83 -1.52 4.65
C ALA A 385 -1.04 -2.51 3.75
N SER A 386 0.01 -2.05 3.06
CA SER A 386 0.82 -2.87 2.16
C SER A 386 2.30 -2.56 2.29
N SER A 387 3.09 -3.55 2.69
CA SER A 387 4.56 -3.44 2.74
C SER A 387 5.19 -3.09 1.38
N GLN A 388 4.54 -3.47 0.27
CA GLN A 388 5.00 -3.10 -1.06
C GLN A 388 4.77 -1.61 -1.35
N TYR A 389 3.66 -1.04 -0.89
CA TYR A 389 3.39 0.39 -1.00
C TYR A 389 4.43 1.18 -0.20
N THR A 390 4.66 0.80 1.06
CA THR A 390 5.68 1.41 1.91
C THR A 390 7.07 1.34 1.27
N PHE A 391 7.45 0.19 0.70
CA PHE A 391 8.71 0.04 -0.03
C PHE A 391 8.80 1.04 -1.19
N VAL A 392 7.79 1.12 -2.05
CA VAL A 392 7.81 2.03 -3.21
C VAL A 392 7.89 3.50 -2.75
N ASN A 393 7.09 3.88 -1.75
CA ASN A 393 7.05 5.25 -1.25
C ASN A 393 8.39 5.67 -0.64
N LEU A 394 8.89 4.91 0.35
CA LEU A 394 10.13 5.25 1.05
C LEU A 394 11.34 5.14 0.14
N THR A 395 11.42 4.12 -0.74
CA THR A 395 12.55 4.00 -1.68
C THR A 395 12.59 5.19 -2.65
N ALA A 396 11.43 5.64 -3.14
CA ALA A 396 11.39 6.81 -4.02
C ALA A 396 11.77 8.10 -3.29
N ILE A 397 11.33 8.27 -2.04
CA ILE A 397 11.75 9.39 -1.17
C ILE A 397 13.26 9.34 -0.92
N ASP A 398 13.80 8.19 -0.54
CA ASP A 398 15.23 8.01 -0.25
C ASP A 398 16.11 8.31 -1.47
N ILE A 399 15.73 7.84 -2.66
CA ILE A 399 16.43 8.18 -3.90
C ILE A 399 16.36 9.69 -4.15
N LEU A 400 15.16 10.28 -4.09
CA LEU A 400 14.96 11.69 -4.42
C LEU A 400 15.67 12.63 -3.41
N SER A 401 15.73 12.23 -2.13
CA SER A 401 16.39 12.98 -1.05
C SER A 401 17.89 13.21 -1.28
N GLN A 402 18.53 12.39 -2.11
CA GLN A 402 19.93 12.57 -2.52
C GLN A 402 20.10 13.70 -3.56
N TYR A 403 19.00 14.19 -4.14
CA TYR A 403 18.96 15.23 -5.17
C TYR A 403 18.12 16.43 -4.71
N PRO A 404 18.71 17.41 -3.96
CA PRO A 404 17.97 18.53 -3.38
C PRO A 404 17.16 19.35 -4.39
N VAL A 405 17.73 19.62 -5.57
CA VAL A 405 17.07 20.40 -6.63
C VAL A 405 15.85 19.66 -7.17
N ALA A 406 15.98 18.35 -7.42
CA ALA A 406 14.87 17.53 -7.92
C ALA A 406 13.80 17.32 -6.84
N SER A 407 14.19 17.23 -5.56
CA SER A 407 13.27 17.19 -4.41
C SER A 407 12.43 18.46 -4.34
N GLN A 408 13.08 19.63 -4.43
CA GLN A 408 12.39 20.92 -4.44
C GLN A 408 11.43 21.03 -5.63
N GLU A 409 11.89 20.74 -6.85
CA GLU A 409 11.06 20.79 -8.06
C GLU A 409 9.83 19.86 -7.93
N PHE A 410 10.02 18.66 -7.38
CA PHE A 410 8.91 17.74 -7.13
C PHE A 410 7.88 18.34 -6.17
N LEU A 411 8.31 18.84 -5.01
CA LEU A 411 7.41 19.42 -4.00
C LEU A 411 6.70 20.68 -4.52
N GLU A 412 7.38 21.53 -5.28
CA GLU A 412 6.77 22.68 -5.93
C GLU A 412 5.69 22.25 -6.94
N ASN A 413 5.91 21.18 -7.69
CA ASN A 413 4.93 20.64 -8.64
C ASN A 413 3.70 20.03 -7.97
N ILE A 414 3.82 19.57 -6.72
CA ILE A 414 2.72 18.93 -5.98
C ILE A 414 2.13 19.81 -4.86
N ARG A 415 2.55 21.08 -4.77
CA ARG A 415 2.12 22.02 -3.73
C ARG A 415 0.59 22.15 -3.64
N PRO A 416 0.05 22.47 -2.44
CA PRO A 416 -1.36 22.77 -2.28
C PRO A 416 -1.85 23.87 -3.21
N ALA A 417 -3.04 23.70 -3.78
CA ALA A 417 -3.60 24.64 -4.75
C ALA A 417 -4.01 25.99 -4.13
N ALA A 418 -4.44 25.97 -2.87
CA ALA A 418 -4.88 27.15 -2.12
C ALA A 418 -3.92 27.40 -0.94
N THR A 419 -2.80 28.08 -1.19
CA THR A 419 -1.87 28.44 -0.13
C THR A 419 -2.56 29.31 0.93
N GLY A 420 -2.45 28.93 2.19
CA GLY A 420 -3.04 29.69 3.31
C GLY A 420 -4.53 29.40 3.59
N ARG A 421 -5.20 28.53 2.83
CA ARG A 421 -6.60 28.14 3.08
C ARG A 421 -6.82 26.65 2.86
N ILE A 422 -7.61 26.04 3.73
CA ILE A 422 -8.05 24.64 3.57
C ILE A 422 -9.01 24.55 2.37
N PRO A 423 -8.76 23.68 1.38
CA PRO A 423 -9.67 23.48 0.26
C PRO A 423 -11.03 22.92 0.69
N ASP A 424 -12.08 23.45 0.07
CA ASP A 424 -13.45 22.97 0.28
C ASP A 424 -13.66 21.57 -0.34
N TYR A 425 -12.90 21.22 -1.38
CA TYR A 425 -13.06 19.99 -2.15
C TYR A 425 -12.28 18.80 -1.54
N PRO A 426 -12.91 17.64 -1.27
CA PRO A 426 -12.25 16.53 -0.57
C PRO A 426 -11.02 15.95 -1.28
N ILE A 427 -11.04 15.83 -2.60
CA ILE A 427 -9.88 15.35 -3.35
C ILE A 427 -8.69 16.31 -3.25
N ASP A 428 -8.91 17.63 -3.21
CA ASP A 428 -7.82 18.59 -3.02
C ASP A 428 -7.23 18.46 -1.60
N ARG A 429 -8.09 18.25 -0.58
CA ARG A 429 -7.62 17.90 0.78
C ARG A 429 -6.82 16.58 0.81
N CYS A 430 -7.23 15.57 0.03
CA CYS A 430 -6.50 14.32 -0.08
C CYS A 430 -5.12 14.49 -0.76
N LEU A 431 -5.01 15.41 -1.73
CA LEU A 431 -3.74 15.78 -2.35
C LEU A 431 -2.84 16.55 -1.37
N ASP A 432 -3.42 17.44 -0.55
CA ASP A 432 -2.70 18.16 0.50
C ASP A 432 -2.19 17.20 1.59
N LEU A 433 -3.00 16.20 1.96
CA LEU A 433 -2.57 15.12 2.86
C LEU A 433 -1.39 14.33 2.28
N PHE A 434 -1.43 13.97 1.00
CA PHE A 434 -0.30 13.31 0.33
C PHE A 434 0.95 14.21 0.33
N PHE A 435 0.77 15.50 0.04
CA PHE A 435 1.84 16.49 0.07
C PHE A 435 2.50 16.55 1.44
N LEU A 436 1.73 16.73 2.52
CA LEU A 436 2.25 16.86 3.88
C LEU A 436 3.00 15.61 4.34
N ASN A 437 2.39 14.43 4.17
CA ASN A 437 3.05 13.15 4.52
C ASN A 437 4.34 12.90 3.72
N THR A 438 4.42 13.40 2.49
CA THR A 438 5.63 13.24 1.67
C THR A 438 6.68 14.29 2.02
N ALA A 439 6.26 15.53 2.28
CA ALA A 439 7.13 16.68 2.49
C ALA A 439 7.93 16.60 3.80
N GLU A 440 7.40 15.94 4.84
CA GLU A 440 8.11 15.78 6.12
C GLU A 440 9.50 15.15 5.94
N HIS A 441 9.65 14.25 4.97
CA HIS A 441 10.89 13.51 4.73
C HIS A 441 11.98 14.35 4.04
N PHE A 442 11.62 15.51 3.48
CA PHE A 442 12.56 16.36 2.73
C PHE A 442 13.10 17.55 3.53
N ALA A 443 12.61 17.79 4.75
CA ALA A 443 12.96 18.97 5.55
C ALA A 443 14.48 19.16 5.78
N LEU A 444 15.24 18.07 5.88
CA LEU A 444 16.70 18.10 6.09
C LEU A 444 17.49 18.47 4.82
N VAL A 445 16.92 18.16 3.66
CA VAL A 445 17.57 18.30 2.34
C VAL A 445 17.30 19.68 1.75
N LEU A 446 16.11 20.23 1.97
CA LEU A 446 15.69 21.53 1.46
C LEU A 446 16.41 22.70 2.14
N SER A 447 16.34 23.87 1.51
CA SER A 447 16.84 25.12 2.10
C SER A 447 15.84 25.66 3.13
N PRO A 448 16.30 26.43 4.13
CA PRO A 448 15.42 27.04 5.14
C PRO A 448 14.32 27.93 4.53
N ALA A 449 14.64 28.67 3.47
CA ALA A 449 13.67 29.51 2.76
C ALA A 449 12.54 28.67 2.14
N VAL A 450 12.89 27.56 1.47
CA VAL A 450 11.89 26.65 0.89
C VAL A 450 11.08 25.96 1.99
N ASN A 451 11.71 25.54 3.08
CA ASN A 451 10.99 24.98 4.22
C ASN A 451 9.94 25.96 4.78
N GLU A 452 10.27 27.25 4.88
CA GLU A 452 9.33 28.26 5.36
C GLU A 452 8.23 28.58 4.33
N ASP A 453 8.62 28.91 3.10
CA ASP A 453 7.70 29.39 2.06
C ASP A 453 6.76 28.30 1.52
N LEU A 454 7.19 27.03 1.58
CA LEU A 454 6.45 25.90 1.02
C LEU A 454 5.86 24.99 2.10
N LEU A 455 6.68 24.45 3.01
CA LEU A 455 6.24 23.44 3.98
C LEU A 455 5.44 24.06 5.13
N ILE A 456 6.00 25.06 5.81
CA ILE A 456 5.30 25.75 6.91
C ILE A 456 4.04 26.44 6.38
N ALA A 457 4.12 27.17 5.27
CA ALA A 457 2.98 27.84 4.67
C ALA A 457 1.82 26.88 4.31
N ALA A 458 2.13 25.64 3.91
CA ALA A 458 1.14 24.60 3.63
C ALA A 458 0.52 24.00 4.90
N ALA A 459 1.29 23.86 5.99
CA ALA A 459 0.84 23.24 7.23
C ALA A 459 0.01 24.18 8.13
N LEU A 460 0.31 25.49 8.11
CA LEU A 460 -0.32 26.48 9.00
C LEU A 460 -1.86 26.50 9.00
N PRO A 461 -2.56 26.43 7.85
CA PRO A 461 -4.03 26.45 7.84
C PRO A 461 -4.65 25.27 8.59
N TYR A 462 -4.04 24.09 8.49
CA TYR A 462 -4.51 22.88 9.16
C TYR A 462 -4.25 22.91 10.65
N LEU A 463 -3.11 23.44 11.07
CA LEU A 463 -2.80 23.66 12.49
C LEU A 463 -3.77 24.67 13.14
N ALA A 464 -4.06 25.77 12.45
CA ALA A 464 -5.01 26.78 12.93
C ALA A 464 -6.45 26.25 13.03
N ALA A 465 -6.80 25.23 12.24
CA ALA A 465 -8.11 24.59 12.25
C ALA A 465 -8.24 23.43 13.26
N GLY A 466 -7.25 23.23 14.14
CA GLY A 466 -6.99 22.03 14.98
C GLY A 466 -8.08 21.50 15.92
N GLY A 467 -9.34 21.91 15.76
CA GLY A 467 -10.52 21.36 16.45
C GLY A 467 -11.52 20.62 15.53
N ASN A 468 -11.27 20.51 14.22
CA ASN A 468 -12.17 19.78 13.32
C ASN A 468 -11.78 18.30 13.20
N ASN A 469 -12.60 17.41 13.79
CA ASN A 469 -12.37 15.96 13.75
C ASN A 469 -12.33 15.38 12.33
N ASN A 470 -13.01 15.99 11.36
CA ASN A 470 -12.99 15.54 9.96
C ASN A 470 -11.63 15.81 9.27
N LEU A 471 -10.79 16.66 9.86
CA LEU A 471 -9.47 17.03 9.33
C LEU A 471 -8.31 16.45 10.15
N LEU A 472 -8.60 15.54 11.09
CA LEU A 472 -7.61 15.04 12.04
C LEU A 472 -6.37 14.44 11.35
N GLU A 473 -6.55 13.60 10.33
CA GLU A 473 -5.43 12.97 9.62
C GLU A 473 -4.52 14.01 8.92
N ILE A 474 -5.11 15.08 8.37
CA ILE A 474 -4.36 16.16 7.71
C ILE A 474 -3.69 17.07 8.75
N PHE A 475 -4.37 17.29 9.87
CA PHE A 475 -3.78 17.99 11.02
C PHE A 475 -2.56 17.25 11.57
N GLU A 476 -2.63 15.92 11.71
CA GLU A 476 -1.50 15.09 12.14
C GLU A 476 -0.34 15.15 11.13
N ALA A 477 -0.62 15.09 9.83
CA ALA A 477 0.39 15.26 8.80
C ALA A 477 1.03 16.66 8.83
N ALA A 478 0.23 17.72 9.01
CA ALA A 478 0.72 19.10 9.15
C ALA A 478 1.62 19.26 10.39
N HIS A 479 1.22 18.64 11.50
CA HIS A 479 1.98 18.60 12.74
C HIS A 479 3.35 17.94 12.54
N SER A 480 3.40 16.77 11.88
CA SER A 480 4.66 16.07 11.60
C SER A 480 5.59 16.87 10.69
N VAL A 481 5.06 17.54 9.66
CA VAL A 481 5.84 18.44 8.79
C VAL A 481 6.48 19.58 9.57
N VAL A 482 5.70 20.27 10.41
CA VAL A 482 6.21 21.39 11.20
C VAL A 482 7.29 20.91 12.17
N LEU A 483 7.08 19.79 12.86
CA LEU A 483 8.12 19.21 13.72
C LEU A 483 9.39 18.87 12.95
N SER A 484 9.27 18.23 11.78
CA SER A 484 10.42 17.88 10.94
C SER A 484 11.21 19.12 10.51
N VAL A 485 10.51 20.19 10.13
CA VAL A 485 11.11 21.47 9.73
C VAL A 485 11.78 22.19 10.90
N LEU A 486 11.14 22.23 12.08
CA LEU A 486 11.69 22.85 13.29
C LEU A 486 12.91 22.07 13.83
N ALA A 487 12.90 20.74 13.67
CA ALA A 487 14.01 19.87 14.06
C ALA A 487 15.20 19.91 13.09
N ALA A 488 15.02 20.47 11.89
CA ALA A 488 16.10 20.57 10.92
C ALA A 488 17.19 21.55 11.42
N PRO A 489 18.47 21.12 11.52
CA PRO A 489 19.54 21.95 12.10
C PRO A 489 19.77 23.30 11.40
N LYS A 490 19.43 23.39 10.11
CA LYS A 490 19.58 24.59 9.28
C LYS A 490 18.47 25.63 9.51
N SER A 491 17.41 25.27 10.22
CA SER A 491 16.18 26.05 10.36
C SER A 491 16.11 26.85 11.68
N ALA A 492 17.20 27.00 12.43
CA ALA A 492 17.18 27.54 13.79
C ALA A 492 16.53 28.93 13.92
N ASP A 493 16.86 29.86 13.02
CA ASP A 493 16.31 31.23 13.03
C ASP A 493 14.79 31.21 12.74
N MET A 494 14.38 30.36 11.81
CA MET A 494 12.98 30.17 11.44
C MET A 494 12.21 29.44 12.56
N ALA A 495 12.85 28.50 13.26
CA ALA A 495 12.27 27.84 14.41
C ALA A 495 11.95 28.85 15.51
N ALA A 496 12.84 29.80 15.81
CA ALA A 496 12.58 30.87 16.78
C ALA A 496 11.33 31.69 16.45
N LYS A 497 11.05 31.91 15.15
CA LYS A 497 9.90 32.67 14.65
C LYS A 497 8.57 31.92 14.82
N HIS A 498 8.53 30.63 14.50
CA HIS A 498 7.28 29.85 14.46
C HIS A 498 6.98 29.05 15.73
N LEU A 499 7.96 28.87 16.62
CA LEU A 499 7.79 28.11 17.87
C LEU A 499 6.65 28.62 18.75
N PRO A 500 6.48 29.95 18.99
CA PRO A 500 5.41 30.44 19.86
C PRO A 500 4.02 30.05 19.36
N PHE A 501 3.77 30.21 18.06
CA PHE A 501 2.50 29.82 17.43
C PHE A 501 2.27 28.31 17.53
N TYR A 502 3.31 27.51 17.29
CA TYR A 502 3.20 26.06 17.34
C TYR A 502 2.90 25.56 18.76
N VAL A 503 3.55 26.11 19.79
CA VAL A 503 3.32 25.75 21.20
C VAL A 503 1.92 26.15 21.67
N ASP A 504 1.43 27.31 21.24
CA ASP A 504 0.05 27.75 21.49
C ASP A 504 -0.96 26.79 20.84
N THR A 505 -0.68 26.36 19.61
CA THR A 505 -1.50 25.35 18.90
C THR A 505 -1.51 24.02 19.64
N LEU A 506 -0.34 23.47 20.01
CA LEU A 506 -0.25 22.24 20.82
C LEU A 506 -1.05 22.35 22.11
N SER A 507 -1.01 23.53 22.73
CA SER A 507 -1.70 23.78 23.97
C SER A 507 -3.22 23.80 23.78
N THR A 508 -3.69 24.38 22.69
CA THR A 508 -5.12 24.50 22.38
C THR A 508 -5.75 23.16 21.99
N VAL A 509 -5.03 22.32 21.23
CA VAL A 509 -5.57 21.07 20.67
C VAL A 509 -5.49 19.86 21.62
N PHE A 510 -4.56 19.86 22.57
CA PHE A 510 -4.50 18.85 23.63
C PHE A 510 -5.45 19.23 24.77
N PRO A 511 -6.29 18.30 25.30
CA PRO A 511 -6.30 16.85 25.09
C PRO A 511 -7.32 16.32 24.07
N GLN A 512 -8.05 17.18 23.35
CA GLN A 512 -9.20 16.76 22.55
C GLN A 512 -8.83 16.16 21.18
N ASN A 513 -7.88 16.78 20.48
CA ASN A 513 -7.50 16.46 19.10
C ASN A 513 -6.08 15.90 19.00
N LEU A 514 -5.38 15.75 20.12
CA LEU A 514 -4.02 15.23 20.19
C LEU A 514 -3.90 14.22 21.32
N SER A 515 -3.32 13.05 21.05
CA SER A 515 -3.10 12.04 22.09
C SER A 515 -2.01 12.47 23.08
N ALA A 516 -2.07 11.94 24.30
CA ALA A 516 -1.05 12.17 25.33
C ALA A 516 0.37 11.81 24.86
N ARG A 517 0.51 10.76 24.03
CA ARG A 517 1.79 10.35 23.46
C ARG A 517 2.29 11.34 22.42
N GLN A 518 1.43 11.78 21.50
CA GLN A 518 1.79 12.77 20.48
C GLN A 518 2.16 14.12 21.13
N PHE A 519 1.39 14.58 22.13
CA PHE A 519 1.71 15.80 22.88
C PHE A 519 3.08 15.71 23.56
N ARG A 520 3.33 14.63 24.32
CA ARG A 520 4.62 14.40 24.99
C ARG A 520 5.78 14.40 24.01
N LEU A 521 5.65 13.68 22.89
CA LEU A 521 6.69 13.60 21.87
C LEU A 521 6.94 14.97 21.21
N ALA A 522 5.88 15.67 20.83
CA ALA A 522 5.96 16.98 20.19
C ALA A 522 6.65 18.00 21.11
N PHE A 523 6.24 18.06 22.38
CA PHE A 523 6.83 18.99 23.34
C PHE A 523 8.27 18.62 23.68
N LYS A 524 8.57 17.33 23.88
CA LYS A 524 9.94 16.84 24.07
C LYS A 524 10.85 17.27 22.91
N THR A 525 10.36 17.13 21.68
CA THR A 525 11.09 17.55 20.47
C THR A 525 11.30 19.06 20.43
N VAL A 526 10.26 19.85 20.71
CA VAL A 526 10.33 21.32 20.82
C VAL A 526 11.34 21.76 21.89
N LEU A 527 11.36 21.11 23.05
CA LEU A 527 12.33 21.45 24.08
C LEU A 527 13.77 21.06 23.65
N GLN A 528 13.93 19.88 23.04
CA GLN A 528 15.22 19.40 22.55
C GLN A 528 15.84 20.34 21.51
N ILE A 529 15.05 20.93 20.60
CA ILE A 529 15.56 21.92 19.63
C ILE A 529 15.94 23.26 20.26
N THR A 530 15.43 23.58 21.45
CA THR A 530 15.81 24.78 22.22
C THR A 530 16.98 24.53 23.19
N ALA A 531 17.41 23.27 23.31
CA ALA A 531 18.47 22.84 24.20
C ALA A 531 19.79 22.54 23.45
N PRO A 532 20.95 22.54 24.13
CA PRO A 532 22.22 22.14 23.53
C PRO A 532 22.14 20.70 22.97
N PRO A 533 22.76 20.41 21.80
CA PRO A 533 23.74 21.22 21.06
C PRO A 533 23.13 22.15 19.99
N SER A 534 21.81 22.40 20.02
CA SER A 534 21.15 23.22 19.00
C SER A 534 21.69 24.67 18.97
N PRO A 535 21.86 25.27 17.78
CA PRO A 535 22.22 26.69 17.66
C PRO A 535 21.20 27.62 18.34
N LEU A 536 19.91 27.24 18.37
CA LEU A 536 18.85 28.04 18.99
C LEU A 536 19.08 28.24 20.49
N ALA A 537 19.66 27.24 21.17
CA ALA A 537 19.98 27.32 22.59
C ALA A 537 20.96 28.46 22.90
N ASN A 538 21.87 28.76 21.97
CA ASN A 538 22.86 29.82 22.15
C ASN A 538 22.26 31.21 21.91
N THR A 539 21.36 31.33 20.93
CA THR A 539 20.70 32.59 20.60
C THR A 539 19.59 32.96 21.58
N GLN A 540 18.88 31.98 22.13
CA GLN A 540 17.71 32.15 23.00
C GLN A 540 17.81 31.24 24.24
N PRO A 541 18.74 31.52 25.17
CA PRO A 541 19.05 30.62 26.29
C PRO A 541 17.92 30.46 27.32
N LEU A 542 16.99 31.43 27.39
CA LEU A 542 15.86 31.40 28.32
C LEU A 542 14.64 30.64 27.79
N LEU A 543 14.62 30.31 26.49
CA LEU A 543 13.48 29.71 25.83
C LEU A 543 13.07 28.33 26.42
N PRO A 544 13.99 27.42 26.78
CA PRO A 544 13.63 26.18 27.48
C PRO A 544 12.89 26.43 28.81
N SER A 545 13.35 27.40 29.61
CA SER A 545 12.70 27.74 30.88
C SER A 545 11.30 28.31 30.67
N ILE A 546 11.12 29.19 29.67
CA ILE A 546 9.80 29.76 29.32
C ILE A 546 8.83 28.64 28.91
N LEU A 547 9.28 27.68 28.10
CA LEU A 547 8.46 26.55 27.67
C LEU A 547 8.04 25.66 28.85
N LEU A 548 8.97 25.37 29.77
CA LEU A 548 8.66 24.61 30.98
C LEU A 548 7.73 25.38 31.92
N GLU A 549 7.86 26.69 32.02
CA GLU A 549 6.97 27.55 32.82
C GLU A 549 5.55 27.55 32.28
N LEU A 550 5.36 27.62 30.96
CA LEU A 550 4.04 27.48 30.34
C LEU A 550 3.39 26.12 30.65
N LEU A 551 4.16 25.03 30.55
CA LEU A 551 3.66 23.69 30.92
C LEU A 551 3.35 23.57 32.41
N TYR A 552 4.22 24.09 33.26
CA TYR A 552 4.08 24.01 34.70
C TYR A 552 2.82 24.76 35.18
N ASN A 553 2.65 25.99 34.73
CA ASN A 553 1.47 26.80 35.04
C ASN A 553 0.18 26.13 34.55
N ARG A 554 0.20 25.53 33.36
CA ARG A 554 -0.95 24.77 32.87
C ARG A 554 -1.22 23.54 33.73
N ALA A 555 -0.19 22.78 34.09
CA ALA A 555 -0.31 21.55 34.86
C ALA A 555 -0.88 21.77 36.27
N LEU A 556 -0.57 22.92 36.90
CA LEU A 556 -1.17 23.31 38.19
C LEU A 556 -2.69 23.48 38.13
N HIS A 557 -3.23 23.85 36.97
CA HIS A 557 -4.65 24.13 36.76
C HIS A 557 -5.37 23.07 35.92
N ALA A 558 -4.65 22.02 35.49
CA ALA A 558 -5.18 21.01 34.58
C ALA A 558 -6.19 20.07 35.27
N PRO A 559 -7.20 19.56 34.54
CA PRO A 559 -8.12 18.54 35.04
C PRO A 559 -7.39 17.30 35.54
N THR A 560 -7.83 16.80 36.69
CA THR A 560 -7.30 15.58 37.34
C THR A 560 -8.09 14.33 36.97
N THR A 561 -9.15 14.47 36.17
CA THR A 561 -9.95 13.36 35.67
C THR A 561 -9.16 12.54 34.65
N PRO A 562 -9.21 11.19 34.71
CA PRO A 562 -8.58 10.33 33.72
C PRO A 562 -9.05 10.67 32.30
N LEU A 563 -8.11 10.81 31.36
CA LEU A 563 -8.44 11.00 29.95
C LEU A 563 -9.11 9.72 29.43
N THR A 564 -10.21 9.86 28.71
CA THR A 564 -10.80 8.74 27.98
C THR A 564 -9.83 8.28 26.90
N PRO A 565 -9.56 6.97 26.76
CA PRO A 565 -8.77 6.49 25.64
C PRO A 565 -9.43 6.95 24.33
N PRO A 566 -8.65 7.44 23.35
CA PRO A 566 -9.21 7.89 22.08
C PRO A 566 -10.01 6.75 21.48
N VAL A 567 -11.26 7.04 21.09
CA VAL A 567 -12.09 6.10 20.33
C VAL A 567 -11.31 5.81 19.05
N ALA A 568 -10.87 4.57 18.89
CA ALA A 568 -10.04 4.14 17.77
C ALA A 568 -10.67 4.59 16.44
N SER A 569 -10.09 5.63 15.84
CA SER A 569 -10.22 5.90 14.42
C SER A 569 -9.57 4.73 13.68
N THR A 570 -10.22 4.29 12.61
CA THR A 570 -9.86 3.16 11.75
C THR A 570 -8.55 3.35 10.96
N SER A 571 -7.71 4.31 11.33
CA SER A 571 -6.34 4.46 10.83
C SER A 571 -5.38 3.67 11.72
N ALA A 572 -5.20 2.40 11.36
CA ALA A 572 -4.26 1.49 11.98
C ALA A 572 -2.80 1.99 11.93
N SER A 573 -2.35 2.70 12.97
CA SER A 573 -1.02 2.48 13.53
C SER A 573 -1.13 1.32 14.53
N VAL A 574 -1.19 0.09 14.01
CA VAL A 574 -0.92 -1.09 14.83
C VAL A 574 0.58 -1.07 15.09
N ASP A 575 0.98 -0.32 16.11
CA ASP A 575 2.29 -0.46 16.71
C ASP A 575 2.41 -1.92 17.17
N LEU A 576 3.39 -2.63 16.62
CA LEU A 576 3.76 -4.00 16.99
C LEU A 576 4.24 -4.16 18.45
N ASN A 577 4.04 -3.14 19.28
CA ASN A 577 4.30 -3.14 20.73
C ASN A 577 3.01 -3.16 21.57
N ALA A 578 1.83 -3.39 20.98
CA ALA A 578 0.56 -3.55 21.72
C ALA A 578 0.44 -4.87 22.52
N ILE A 579 1.55 -5.59 22.71
CA ILE A 579 1.66 -6.70 23.65
C ILE A 579 2.52 -6.19 24.81
N SER A 580 1.91 -6.06 25.99
CA SER A 580 2.45 -5.54 27.26
C SER A 580 2.50 -4.01 27.39
N ASN A 581 1.41 -3.42 27.90
CA ASN A 581 1.43 -2.68 29.17
C ASN A 581 0.04 -2.13 29.47
N SER A 582 -0.62 -2.72 30.47
CA SER A 582 -1.81 -2.21 31.13
C SER A 582 -1.49 -0.92 31.89
N THR A 583 -1.23 0.17 31.17
CA THR A 583 -1.08 1.49 31.76
C THR A 583 -2.48 2.04 32.07
N PRO A 584 -2.75 2.47 33.32
CA PRO A 584 -4.00 3.11 33.69
C PRO A 584 -4.15 4.44 32.93
N PRO A 585 -5.40 4.87 32.67
CA PRO A 585 -5.66 6.12 31.98
C PRO A 585 -5.13 7.29 32.80
N LEU A 586 -4.18 8.05 32.25
CA LEU A 586 -3.61 9.24 32.88
C LEU A 586 -4.54 10.44 32.74
N SER A 587 -4.54 11.35 33.72
CA SER A 587 -5.22 12.65 33.63
C SER A 587 -4.41 13.67 32.81
N GLU A 588 -5.02 14.80 32.42
CA GLU A 588 -4.31 15.88 31.74
C GLU A 588 -3.13 16.38 32.58
N GLN A 589 -3.34 16.59 33.88
CA GLN A 589 -2.29 16.97 34.82
C GLN A 589 -1.12 15.97 34.85
N ALA A 590 -1.42 14.67 34.92
CA ALA A 590 -0.39 13.63 34.93
C ALA A 590 0.39 13.58 33.61
N VAL A 591 -0.27 13.78 32.47
CA VAL A 591 0.41 13.82 31.16
C VAL A 591 1.34 15.03 31.05
N LEU A 592 0.92 16.21 31.51
CA LEU A 592 1.77 17.41 31.51
C LEU A 592 2.99 17.22 32.42
N ALA A 593 2.82 16.63 33.60
CA ALA A 593 3.94 16.29 34.49
C ALA A 593 4.91 15.29 33.83
N MET A 594 4.40 14.24 33.19
CA MET A 594 5.20 13.29 32.42
C MET A 594 5.93 13.94 31.24
N THR A 595 5.32 14.93 30.61
CA THR A 595 5.94 15.71 29.53
C THR A 595 7.15 16.50 30.04
N MET A 596 7.01 17.16 31.20
CA MET A 596 8.14 17.87 31.84
C MET A 596 9.25 16.90 32.24
N LEU A 597 8.90 15.71 32.74
CA LEU A 597 9.87 14.67 33.09
C LEU A 597 10.68 14.20 31.88
N ASP A 598 10.02 13.99 30.74
CA ASP A 598 10.68 13.61 29.49
C ASP A 598 11.65 14.68 28.96
N CYS A 599 11.51 15.92 29.43
CA CYS A 599 12.28 17.09 29.00
C CYS A 599 13.56 17.34 29.82
N LEU A 600 13.62 16.85 31.07
CA LEU A 600 14.71 17.13 32.01
C LEU A 600 16.09 16.75 31.44
N CYS A 601 16.18 15.64 30.71
CA CYS A 601 17.41 15.12 30.15
C CYS A 601 18.07 16.01 29.09
N PHE A 602 17.40 17.07 28.61
CA PHE A 602 17.94 17.99 27.60
C PHE A 602 18.38 19.33 28.17
N LEU A 603 17.95 19.68 29.38
CA LEU A 603 18.21 20.99 29.97
C LEU A 603 19.71 21.21 30.20
N ARG A 604 20.12 22.49 30.21
CA ARG A 604 21.43 22.89 30.74
C ARG A 604 21.47 22.66 32.23
N LEU A 605 22.66 22.47 32.79
CA LEU A 605 22.85 22.18 34.21
C LEU A 605 22.18 23.21 35.12
N GLU A 606 22.35 24.50 34.83
CA GLU A 606 21.76 25.62 35.58
C GLU A 606 20.22 25.56 35.58
N THR A 607 19.62 25.27 34.43
CA THR A 607 18.17 25.12 34.27
C THR A 607 17.68 23.83 34.94
N LEU A 608 18.43 22.74 34.85
CA LEU A 608 18.08 21.47 35.48
C LEU A 608 18.02 21.59 37.01
N GLU A 609 18.97 22.32 37.62
CA GLU A 609 18.97 22.62 39.05
C GLU A 609 17.70 23.33 39.52
N GLU A 610 17.23 24.31 38.74
CA GLU A 610 16.00 25.04 39.02
C GLU A 610 14.74 24.18 38.87
N TRP A 611 14.68 23.36 37.81
CA TRP A 611 13.45 22.64 37.44
C TRP A 611 13.26 21.31 38.17
N LEU A 612 14.31 20.66 38.68
CA LEU A 612 14.18 19.38 39.40
C LEU A 612 13.21 19.45 40.60
N PRO A 613 13.34 20.43 41.53
CA PRO A 613 12.39 20.58 42.64
C PRO A 613 10.96 20.91 42.18
N LEU A 614 10.81 21.74 41.14
CA LEU A 614 9.50 22.16 40.63
C LEU A 614 8.73 20.98 40.02
N VAL A 615 9.40 20.15 39.22
CA VAL A 615 8.77 18.96 38.64
C VAL A 615 8.48 17.93 39.73
N ALA A 616 9.34 17.77 40.74
CA ALA A 616 9.07 16.90 41.89
C ALA A 616 7.82 17.36 42.67
N HIS A 617 7.67 18.67 42.88
CA HIS A 617 6.46 19.23 43.50
C HIS A 617 5.20 18.92 42.66
N LEU A 618 5.26 19.10 41.35
CA LEU A 618 4.14 18.81 40.45
C LEU A 618 3.70 17.34 40.50
N VAL A 619 4.66 16.40 40.54
CA VAL A 619 4.36 14.97 40.70
C VAL A 619 3.58 14.68 41.98
N ASN A 620 3.93 15.34 43.10
CA ASN A 620 3.27 15.09 44.39
C ASN A 620 1.86 15.68 44.49
N ILE A 621 1.56 16.74 43.76
CA ILE A 621 0.22 17.36 43.75
C ILE A 621 -0.81 16.46 43.04
N ILE A 622 -0.38 15.51 42.20
CA ILE A 622 -1.28 14.57 41.51
C ILE A 622 -2.10 13.78 42.52
N PRO A 623 -3.44 13.93 42.58
CA PRO A 623 -4.25 13.36 43.65
C PRO A 623 -4.37 11.82 43.57
N ASP A 624 -4.40 11.28 42.35
CA ASP A 624 -4.49 9.84 42.12
C ASP A 624 -3.15 9.14 42.42
N LYS A 625 -3.16 8.19 43.36
CA LYS A 625 -1.96 7.49 43.83
C LYS A 625 -1.31 6.63 42.74
N ALA A 626 -2.09 6.01 41.86
CA ALA A 626 -1.56 5.15 40.80
C ALA A 626 -0.91 5.98 39.69
N MET A 627 -1.53 7.10 39.31
CA MET A 627 -0.93 8.06 38.36
C MET A 627 0.34 8.71 38.92
N ARG A 628 0.31 9.06 40.21
CA ARG A 628 1.48 9.61 40.92
C ARG A 628 2.64 8.63 40.92
N GLN A 629 2.37 7.36 41.25
CA GLN A 629 3.40 6.32 41.25
C GLN A 629 4.05 6.17 39.88
N GLN A 630 3.29 6.25 38.79
CA GLN A 630 3.84 6.20 37.44
C GLN A 630 4.70 7.41 37.09
N CYS A 631 4.30 8.59 37.54
CA CYS A 631 5.13 9.78 37.39
C CYS A 631 6.42 9.66 38.21
N GLN A 632 6.37 9.08 39.41
CA GLN A 632 7.57 8.80 40.23
C GLN A 632 8.50 7.77 39.58
N GLU A 633 7.95 6.68 39.04
CA GLU A 633 8.70 5.66 38.29
C GLU A 633 9.35 6.29 37.05
N ARG A 634 8.61 7.09 36.29
CA ARG A 634 9.17 7.81 35.15
C ARG A 634 10.23 8.83 35.55
N PHE A 635 10.07 9.51 36.68
CA PHE A 635 11.08 10.42 37.23
C PHE A 635 12.38 9.67 37.45
N TRP A 636 12.31 8.53 38.14
CA TRP A 636 13.47 7.68 38.38
C TRP A 636 14.10 7.19 37.08
N ASP A 637 13.29 6.76 36.11
CA ASP A 637 13.77 6.33 34.79
C ASP A 637 14.47 7.47 34.04
N ALA A 638 13.92 8.69 34.08
CA ALA A 638 14.54 9.86 33.44
C ALA A 638 15.95 10.13 34.01
N LEU A 639 16.12 9.99 35.33
CA LEU A 639 17.43 10.17 35.97
C LEU A 639 18.42 9.02 35.73
N SER A 640 17.92 7.80 35.49
CA SER A 640 18.75 6.56 35.46
C SER A 640 18.90 5.91 34.08
N SER A 641 18.15 6.36 33.07
CA SER A 641 18.10 5.79 31.71
C SER A 641 19.36 5.97 30.87
N GLY A 642 20.33 6.77 31.32
CA GLY A 642 21.55 7.09 30.57
C GLY A 642 21.36 8.09 29.41
N GLU A 643 20.19 8.74 29.32
CA GLU A 643 19.94 9.81 28.34
C GLU A 643 20.70 11.13 28.67
N MET A 644 21.16 11.28 29.92
CA MET A 644 21.91 12.46 30.38
C MET A 644 23.41 12.31 30.11
N ASP A 645 24.10 13.43 29.85
CA ASP A 645 25.57 13.45 29.88
C ASP A 645 26.12 13.28 31.30
N VAL A 646 27.44 13.10 31.40
CA VAL A 646 28.14 12.79 32.65
C VAL A 646 27.89 13.86 33.71
N ASP A 647 27.92 15.14 33.34
CA ASP A 647 27.78 16.24 34.28
C ASP A 647 26.35 16.34 34.83
N ARG A 648 25.34 16.21 33.97
CA ARG A 648 23.93 16.20 34.38
C ARG A 648 23.57 14.97 35.19
N ALA A 649 24.07 13.80 34.79
CA ALA A 649 23.87 12.56 35.55
C ALA A 649 24.49 12.65 36.95
N ASN A 650 25.72 13.16 37.06
CA ASN A 650 26.40 13.35 38.34
C ASN A 650 25.63 14.32 39.26
N PHE A 651 25.13 15.42 38.70
CA PHE A 651 24.30 16.35 39.45
C PHE A 651 22.99 15.71 39.91
N CYS A 652 22.26 15.02 39.03
CA CYS A 652 21.02 14.33 39.39
C CYS A 652 21.22 13.28 40.49
N VAL A 653 22.33 12.53 40.45
CA VAL A 653 22.69 11.57 41.51
C VAL A 653 22.97 12.29 42.83
N THR A 654 23.72 13.40 42.78
CA THR A 654 24.03 14.21 43.96
C THR A 654 22.76 14.81 44.56
N TRP A 655 21.88 15.36 43.72
CA TRP A 655 20.60 15.93 44.11
C TRP A 655 19.70 14.87 44.76
N TRP A 656 19.58 13.69 44.13
CA TRP A 656 18.78 12.58 44.64
C TRP A 656 19.29 12.04 45.98
N SER A 657 20.61 11.93 46.15
CA SER A 657 21.22 11.26 47.32
C SER A 657 21.52 12.18 48.50
N THR A 658 21.90 13.44 48.25
CA THR A 658 22.42 14.35 49.28
C THR A 658 21.66 15.66 49.42
N MET A 659 20.91 16.10 48.41
CA MET A 659 20.16 17.38 48.45
C MET A 659 18.67 17.21 48.73
N GLY A 660 18.24 16.04 49.22
CA GLY A 660 16.85 15.78 49.58
C GLY A 660 15.92 15.44 48.40
N GLY A 661 16.47 15.23 47.20
CA GLY A 661 15.67 14.97 45.99
C GLY A 661 14.84 13.69 46.07
N ARG A 662 15.37 12.63 46.70
CA ARG A 662 14.63 11.39 46.96
C ARG A 662 13.38 11.66 47.81
N GLU A 663 13.54 12.44 48.88
CA GLU A 663 12.45 12.76 49.79
C GLU A 663 11.39 13.62 49.09
N MET A 664 11.85 14.59 48.30
CA MET A 664 10.98 15.44 47.48
C MET A 664 10.14 14.62 46.50
N VAL A 665 10.70 13.63 45.79
CA VAL A 665 9.94 12.87 44.78
C VAL A 665 9.04 11.80 45.39
N LEU A 666 9.47 11.10 46.45
CA LEU A 666 8.74 9.96 47.01
C LEU A 666 7.68 10.36 48.04
N PHE A 667 7.94 11.41 48.83
CA PHE A 667 7.13 11.75 50.01
C PHE A 667 6.52 13.16 49.95
N GLY A 668 7.03 14.05 49.09
CA GLY A 668 6.48 15.40 48.90
C GLY A 668 6.68 16.33 50.10
N SER A 669 6.08 17.52 50.03
CA SER A 669 6.09 18.54 51.08
C SER A 669 4.85 18.45 51.96
N GLU A 670 4.64 17.33 52.64
CA GLU A 670 3.73 17.24 53.81
C GLU A 670 4.10 16.03 54.69
N GLU A 671 4.72 16.32 55.83
CA GLU A 671 4.35 15.86 57.18
C GLU A 671 3.84 14.42 57.44
N ASP A 672 4.23 13.41 56.67
CA ASP A 672 4.05 11.99 57.06
C ASP A 672 5.33 11.35 57.63
N LEU A 673 6.25 12.19 58.13
CA LEU A 673 7.36 11.77 58.98
C LEU A 673 6.82 11.35 60.37
N LYS A 674 6.39 10.10 60.47
CA LYS A 674 6.83 9.27 61.60
C LYS A 674 8.36 9.28 61.57
N ILE A 675 8.92 10.21 62.34
CA ILE A 675 10.33 10.37 62.64
C ILE A 675 10.96 8.98 62.81
N PRO A 676 11.90 8.54 61.95
CA PRO A 676 12.63 7.31 62.20
C PRO A 676 13.53 7.53 63.41
N TYR A 677 13.34 6.73 64.46
CA TYR A 677 14.22 6.70 65.61
C TYR A 677 15.67 6.49 65.16
N MET A 678 16.54 7.43 65.53
CA MET A 678 17.99 7.29 65.40
C MET A 678 18.47 6.13 66.29
N SER A 679 18.91 5.03 65.67
CA SER A 679 19.69 4.00 66.36
C SER A 679 21.16 4.32 66.17
N GLY A 680 21.82 4.83 67.22
CA GLY A 680 23.26 5.04 67.20
C GLY A 680 23.78 6.01 68.23
N ALA A 681 23.75 5.65 69.52
CA ALA A 681 24.71 6.14 70.50
C ALA A 681 24.82 5.17 71.69
N ILE A 682 25.97 4.51 71.78
CA ILE A 682 26.40 3.68 72.91
C ILE A 682 26.83 4.60 74.06
N GLY A 683 26.42 4.27 75.29
CA GLY A 683 27.23 4.51 76.47
C GLY A 683 26.50 5.06 77.70
N ALA A 684 26.10 4.18 78.62
CA ALA A 684 26.46 4.29 80.04
C ALA A 684 26.09 2.99 80.77
N VAL A 685 27.13 2.36 81.31
CA VAL A 685 27.10 1.21 82.21
C VAL A 685 26.51 1.63 83.57
N VAL A 686 25.51 0.92 84.08
CA VAL A 686 25.30 0.74 85.52
C VAL A 686 24.83 -0.71 85.77
N GLU A 687 25.60 -1.39 86.62
CA GLU A 687 25.46 -2.76 87.12
C GLU A 687 24.25 -2.96 88.08
N PRO A 688 23.93 -4.22 88.46
CA PRO A 688 22.57 -4.68 88.74
C PRO A 688 22.21 -4.77 90.23
N GLN A 689 20.92 -4.62 90.55
CA GLN A 689 20.26 -5.17 91.75
C GLN A 689 18.81 -5.54 91.38
N SER A 690 18.49 -6.84 91.24
CA SER A 690 18.03 -7.76 92.30
C SER A 690 16.54 -7.64 92.65
N LYS A 691 15.78 -8.61 92.10
CA LYS A 691 14.67 -9.37 92.67
C LYS A 691 13.48 -8.63 93.29
N LEU A 692 12.34 -8.74 92.62
CA LEU A 692 11.26 -9.67 92.99
C LEU A 692 10.44 -10.06 91.76
#